data_AF-A0A231H0W2-F1
#
_entry.id   AF-A0A231H0W2-F1
#
_cell.length_a   1.000
_cell.length_b   1.000
_cell.length_c   1.000
_cell.angle_alpha   90.00
_cell.angle_beta   90.00
_cell.angle_gamma   90.00
#
_symmetry.space_group_name_H-M   'P 1'
#
loop_
_entity.id
_entity.type
_entity.pdbx_description
1 polymer ?
#
loop_
_entity_poly.entity_id
_entity_poly.type
_entity_poly.pdbx_seq_one_letter_code
_entity_poly.pdbx_strand_id
1 'polypeptide(L)'
;MKPMAQLAMVMNLDKCIGCHTCSVTCKQTWTNRAGVEYVWFNNVETRPGQGYPRSYENQSRWKGGWVLDRKGRLRLRRGGRMRTLFTIFDNPTLPELSDYYEPWTYDYDTLTTAPLQRHPPVARPRSLITGRDTAITWSANWDDNLGGAPELAAADPLLDEIGDKVRFEFEQTFMFYLPRICEHCLNPACMAACPSGAIYKRAEDGIVLVDQDRCRGWRMCVSGCPYKKVYFNHRTGKAEKCTFCFPRLEVGLPTVCAETCVGRLRYIGVLLYDADTVTDIASTPDERDLYAAQRDALLDPFDPQVIAACERTGIPRDWVQAAQRSPVYALIRTYRVALPLHPEYRTVPMVWYIPPLSPVVDVLRDTGHDAEDHGNLFAAIEALRIPVDYLAQLFTAGDTAPVEAVLRRMAAMRSYMRDVNLGRPPRPEIATAAGMSEEQLYDMYRLLALAKYEQRYVVPTAHAEQAHGLEEGGDAQLYARCQSRPSATPGDRHRRRHVRGTALRHVSAAGAGEIRAALRRSDGSCRTGARARGTRHRMRSGPRRRPGDGRLGSVRRKLRRAHSGRGGELPHVAGPPDRRRAHLATDAGEPAQLGRARTAGGPVTAAAGREASPMTRTTTRCAAWQIQSLLLGYPDGALLDSLPLLTRATAALPIAVGAPLRPLLSHLASTPPMPLGSEYVDTFDHRKRFSPYLTYFSHGDTRKRGMALLRLKQLYRRAGWQLDDAELPDHLAVVLEFAATEPDAGLRVLTDHRAGVEVMRAALREYGSPWAGVLDSVSATLPPLGGTDSEAVARLIAAGPPGEEVGTEPFAPPTYMPTPIGGRR
;
A
#
# COMPACT_ATOMS: atom_id res chain seq x y z
N MET A 1 -29.88 3.48 -34.13
CA MET A 1 -29.81 3.20 -32.68
C MET A 1 -30.27 1.79 -32.42
N LYS A 2 -29.36 0.97 -31.90
CA LYS A 2 -29.60 -0.39 -31.43
C LYS A 2 -29.34 -0.41 -29.92
N PRO A 3 -30.32 -0.01 -29.09
CA PRO A 3 -30.13 0.01 -27.65
C PRO A 3 -29.86 -1.40 -27.13
N MET A 4 -28.93 -1.49 -26.19
CA MET A 4 -28.63 -2.67 -25.41
C MET A 4 -28.56 -2.28 -23.93
N ALA A 5 -28.82 -3.26 -23.06
CA ALA A 5 -28.70 -3.08 -21.63
C ALA A 5 -27.42 -3.76 -21.12
N GLN A 6 -26.82 -3.19 -20.08
CA GLN A 6 -25.74 -3.82 -19.36
C GLN A 6 -25.82 -3.52 -17.87
N LEU A 7 -25.57 -4.53 -17.04
CA LEU A 7 -25.26 -4.34 -15.63
C LEU A 7 -23.83 -3.79 -15.47
N ALA A 8 -23.74 -2.63 -14.83
CA ALA A 8 -22.50 -1.92 -14.56
C ALA A 8 -22.28 -1.76 -13.05
N MET A 9 -21.07 -1.34 -12.66
CA MET A 9 -20.73 -1.12 -11.25
C MET A 9 -20.02 0.22 -11.05
N VAL A 10 -20.35 0.91 -9.95
CA VAL A 10 -19.54 2.04 -9.45
C VAL A 10 -18.94 1.65 -8.10
N MET A 11 -17.67 1.97 -7.90
CA MET A 11 -16.94 1.76 -6.64
C MET A 11 -16.49 3.08 -6.04
N ASN A 12 -16.99 3.42 -4.86
CA ASN A 12 -16.59 4.64 -4.17
C ASN A 12 -15.27 4.44 -3.40
N LEU A 13 -14.15 4.99 -3.91
CA LEU A 13 -12.84 4.80 -3.30
C LEU A 13 -12.69 5.59 -1.99
N ASP A 14 -13.43 6.67 -1.81
CA ASP A 14 -13.50 7.44 -0.56
C ASP A 14 -13.97 6.60 0.63
N LYS A 15 -14.74 5.52 0.35
CA LYS A 15 -15.25 4.58 1.36
C LYS A 15 -14.47 3.26 1.41
N CYS A 16 -13.45 3.10 0.58
CA CYS A 16 -12.68 1.86 0.56
C CYS A 16 -11.74 1.81 1.75
N ILE A 17 -11.86 0.76 2.56
CA ILE A 17 -11.04 0.55 3.75
C ILE A 17 -9.99 -0.56 3.57
N GLY A 18 -9.77 -1.05 2.35
CA GLY A 18 -8.74 -2.05 2.09
C GLY A 18 -8.93 -3.39 2.80
N CYS A 19 -10.13 -3.73 3.30
CA CYS A 19 -10.33 -4.92 4.16
C CYS A 19 -10.28 -6.29 3.44
N HIS A 20 -10.14 -6.33 2.11
CA HIS A 20 -10.11 -7.55 1.28
C HIS A 20 -11.30 -8.53 1.41
N THR A 21 -12.37 -8.21 2.14
CA THR A 21 -13.53 -9.10 2.31
C THR A 21 -14.13 -9.51 0.96
N CYS A 22 -14.22 -8.56 0.01
CA CYS A 22 -14.69 -8.80 -1.35
C CYS A 22 -13.80 -9.78 -2.14
N SER A 23 -12.48 -9.81 -1.87
CA SER A 23 -11.54 -10.74 -2.49
C SER A 23 -11.71 -12.14 -1.92
N VAL A 24 -11.80 -12.24 -0.59
CA VAL A 24 -11.98 -13.52 0.11
C VAL A 24 -13.29 -14.20 -0.27
N THR A 25 -14.41 -13.48 -0.27
CA THR A 25 -15.71 -14.09 -0.59
C THR A 25 -15.77 -14.54 -2.06
N CYS A 26 -15.25 -13.74 -2.99
CA CYS A 26 -15.11 -14.12 -4.39
C CYS A 26 -14.22 -15.36 -4.57
N LYS A 27 -13.11 -15.43 -3.82
CA LYS A 27 -12.20 -16.58 -3.82
C LYS A 27 -12.90 -17.85 -3.38
N GLN A 28 -13.58 -17.79 -2.24
CA GLN A 28 -14.28 -18.94 -1.65
C GLN A 28 -15.44 -19.42 -2.54
N THR A 29 -16.14 -18.52 -3.22
CA THR A 29 -17.24 -18.91 -4.10
C THR A 29 -16.75 -19.50 -5.43
N TRP A 30 -15.73 -18.90 -6.07
CA TRP A 30 -15.45 -19.17 -7.48
C TRP A 30 -14.08 -19.80 -7.78
N THR A 31 -13.06 -19.51 -6.98
CA THR A 31 -11.64 -19.81 -7.32
C THR A 31 -10.88 -20.54 -6.21
N ASN A 32 -11.59 -21.29 -5.37
CA ASN A 32 -11.02 -22.20 -4.36
C ASN A 32 -10.61 -23.58 -4.92
N ARG A 33 -10.70 -23.76 -6.24
CA ARG A 33 -10.37 -24.99 -6.95
C ARG A 33 -8.89 -25.05 -7.30
N ALA A 34 -8.42 -26.25 -7.58
CA ALA A 34 -7.07 -26.45 -8.05
C ALA A 34 -6.83 -25.94 -9.48
N GLY A 35 -5.66 -25.38 -9.73
CA GLY A 35 -5.31 -24.68 -10.96
C GLY A 35 -5.59 -23.17 -10.96
N VAL A 36 -6.37 -22.69 -10.00
CA VAL A 36 -6.76 -21.28 -9.83
C VAL A 36 -6.49 -20.76 -8.41
N GLU A 37 -5.63 -21.43 -7.65
CA GLU A 37 -5.23 -21.06 -6.29
C GLU A 37 -4.55 -19.69 -6.28
N TYR A 38 -3.75 -19.39 -7.31
CA TYR A 38 -3.11 -18.10 -7.49
C TYR A 38 -4.05 -17.00 -7.98
N VAL A 39 -5.26 -17.35 -8.46
CA VAL A 39 -6.18 -16.45 -9.15
C VAL A 39 -7.08 -15.71 -8.17
N TRP A 40 -7.18 -14.38 -8.37
CA TRP A 40 -8.08 -13.49 -7.66
C TRP A 40 -8.93 -12.70 -8.66
N PHE A 41 -10.16 -13.15 -8.92
CA PHE A 41 -11.08 -12.43 -9.81
C PHE A 41 -11.37 -11.02 -9.29
N ASN A 42 -11.66 -10.91 -8.00
CA ASN A 42 -11.64 -9.67 -7.25
C ASN A 42 -10.35 -9.60 -6.42
N ASN A 43 -9.58 -8.55 -6.60
CA ASN A 43 -8.43 -8.21 -5.75
C ASN A 43 -8.52 -6.75 -5.33
N VAL A 44 -7.81 -6.38 -4.27
CA VAL A 44 -7.66 -4.99 -3.82
C VAL A 44 -6.16 -4.70 -3.77
N GLU A 45 -5.78 -3.52 -4.22
CA GLU A 45 -4.38 -3.08 -4.29
C GLU A 45 -4.22 -1.79 -3.51
N THR A 46 -3.10 -1.63 -2.81
CA THR A 46 -2.71 -0.33 -2.27
C THR A 46 -2.05 0.49 -3.37
N ARG A 47 -2.38 1.79 -3.44
CA ARG A 47 -1.80 2.75 -4.36
C ARG A 47 -1.08 3.86 -3.62
N PRO A 48 0.12 4.29 -4.05
CA PRO A 48 0.91 3.76 -5.19
C PRO A 48 1.46 2.34 -4.93
N GLY A 49 1.60 1.54 -5.98
CA GLY A 49 2.02 0.14 -5.90
C GLY A 49 2.04 -0.60 -7.25
N GLN A 50 2.68 -1.76 -7.30
CA GLN A 50 2.82 -2.52 -8.57
C GLN A 50 1.53 -3.22 -9.00
N GLY A 51 0.59 -3.41 -8.08
CA GLY A 51 -0.67 -4.09 -8.32
C GLY A 51 -0.52 -5.58 -8.65
N TYR A 52 -1.59 -6.18 -9.18
CA TYR A 52 -1.69 -7.62 -9.39
C TYR A 52 -2.30 -7.99 -10.77
N PRO A 53 -1.57 -8.73 -11.63
CA PRO A 53 -0.15 -9.07 -11.50
C PRO A 53 0.73 -7.81 -11.48
N ARG A 54 1.97 -7.95 -11.02
CA ARG A 54 2.89 -6.83 -10.89
C ARG A 54 3.03 -6.06 -12.20
N SER A 55 2.99 -4.74 -12.11
CA SER A 55 3.11 -3.81 -13.24
C SER A 55 2.07 -4.03 -14.35
N TYR A 56 0.87 -4.54 -14.04
CA TYR A 56 -0.14 -4.86 -15.08
C TYR A 56 -0.51 -3.66 -15.96
N GLU A 57 -0.38 -2.45 -15.43
CA GLU A 57 -0.65 -1.17 -16.09
C GLU A 57 0.37 -0.82 -17.18
N ASN A 58 1.58 -1.41 -17.12
CA ASN A 58 2.61 -1.16 -18.12
C ASN A 58 2.26 -1.86 -19.46
N GLN A 59 1.43 -1.20 -20.28
CA GLN A 59 1.04 -1.73 -21.59
C GLN A 59 2.17 -1.66 -22.63
N SER A 60 3.27 -0.97 -22.34
CA SER A 60 4.49 -1.05 -23.15
C SER A 60 5.12 -2.45 -23.04
N ARG A 61 5.10 -3.07 -21.85
CA ARG A 61 5.50 -4.46 -21.60
C ARG A 61 4.43 -5.46 -22.04
N TRP A 62 3.21 -5.30 -21.53
CA TRP A 62 2.19 -6.35 -21.65
C TRP A 62 1.42 -6.38 -22.97
N LYS A 63 1.39 -5.25 -23.69
CA LYS A 63 0.68 -5.08 -24.97
C LYS A 63 -0.82 -5.42 -24.92
N GLY A 64 -1.49 -5.10 -23.81
CA GLY A 64 -2.94 -5.26 -23.68
C GLY A 64 -3.72 -4.08 -24.30
N GLY A 65 -5.03 -4.27 -24.47
CA GLY A 65 -5.93 -3.22 -24.96
C GLY A 65 -5.79 -2.93 -26.45
N TRP A 66 -6.28 -1.76 -26.86
CA TRP A 66 -6.30 -1.31 -28.25
C TRP A 66 -5.37 -0.11 -28.48
N VAL A 67 -5.06 0.14 -29.74
CA VAL A 67 -4.37 1.34 -30.24
C VAL A 67 -5.03 1.76 -31.56
N LEU A 68 -4.95 3.03 -31.90
CA LEU A 68 -5.29 3.52 -33.23
C LEU A 68 -4.08 3.40 -34.16
N ASP A 69 -4.31 2.93 -35.37
CA ASP A 69 -3.30 3.04 -36.42
C ASP A 69 -3.27 4.45 -37.03
N ARG A 70 -2.33 4.70 -37.95
CA ARG A 70 -2.18 6.00 -38.63
C ARG A 70 -3.43 6.44 -39.41
N LYS A 71 -4.38 5.54 -39.66
CA LYS A 71 -5.65 5.80 -40.36
C LYS A 71 -6.82 5.91 -39.38
N GLY A 72 -6.57 5.98 -38.08
CA GLY A 72 -7.60 6.05 -37.03
C GLY A 72 -8.34 4.73 -36.78
N ARG A 73 -7.85 3.59 -37.29
CA ARG A 73 -8.55 2.31 -37.12
C ARG A 73 -8.06 1.59 -35.86
N LEU A 74 -9.00 1.00 -35.14
CA LEU A 74 -8.72 0.19 -33.96
C LEU A 74 -7.94 -1.08 -34.32
N ARG A 75 -6.83 -1.31 -33.60
CA ARG A 75 -6.04 -2.54 -33.66
C ARG A 75 -5.66 -2.96 -32.25
N LEU A 76 -5.63 -4.27 -32.00
CA LEU A 76 -5.10 -4.80 -30.75
C LEU A 76 -3.63 -4.38 -30.61
N ARG A 77 -3.23 -3.91 -29.42
CA ARG A 77 -1.85 -3.48 -29.14
C ARG A 77 -0.84 -4.61 -29.33
N ARG A 78 -1.26 -5.85 -29.03
CA ARG A 78 -0.55 -7.10 -29.33
C ARG A 78 -0.31 -7.33 -30.82
N GLY A 79 -1.14 -6.77 -31.69
CA GLY A 79 -1.16 -7.03 -33.13
C GLY A 79 -2.36 -7.87 -33.57
N GLY A 80 -2.59 -7.90 -34.88
CA GLY A 80 -3.75 -8.58 -35.47
C GLY A 80 -3.58 -10.09 -35.62
N ARG A 81 -4.45 -10.68 -36.45
CA ARG A 81 -4.54 -12.14 -36.69
C ARG A 81 -3.22 -12.76 -37.16
N MET A 82 -2.48 -12.13 -38.06
CA MET A 82 -1.20 -12.65 -38.55
C MET A 82 -0.14 -12.74 -37.43
N ARG A 83 0.02 -11.66 -36.64
CA ARG A 83 0.96 -11.69 -35.51
C ARG A 83 0.55 -12.73 -34.47
N THR A 84 -0.76 -12.87 -34.23
CA THR A 84 -1.31 -13.90 -33.34
C THR A 84 -0.94 -15.30 -33.82
N LEU A 85 -1.01 -15.59 -35.12
CA LEU A 85 -0.62 -16.87 -35.69
C LEU A 85 0.87 -17.20 -35.45
N PHE A 86 1.76 -16.22 -35.61
CA PHE A 86 3.21 -16.41 -35.36
C PHE A 86 3.56 -16.53 -33.87
N THR A 87 2.70 -16.06 -32.97
CA THR A 87 2.90 -16.05 -31.51
C THR A 87 1.95 -16.98 -30.77
N ILE A 88 1.32 -17.92 -31.50
CA ILE A 88 0.35 -18.84 -30.90
C ILE A 88 1.05 -19.96 -30.11
N PHE A 89 2.24 -20.37 -30.56
CA PHE A 89 3.03 -21.43 -29.93
C PHE A 89 3.87 -20.91 -28.78
N ASP A 90 4.31 -19.65 -28.88
CA ASP A 90 5.01 -18.94 -27.82
C ASP A 90 4.43 -17.54 -27.69
N ASN A 91 3.85 -17.27 -26.52
CA ASN A 91 3.22 -16.00 -26.20
C ASN A 91 4.21 -15.14 -25.38
N PRO A 92 4.93 -14.19 -26.01
CA PRO A 92 6.02 -13.47 -25.35
C PRO A 92 5.54 -12.39 -24.37
N THR A 93 4.24 -12.08 -24.32
CA THR A 93 3.69 -11.09 -23.39
C THR A 93 2.67 -11.71 -22.43
N LEU A 94 2.75 -13.02 -22.24
CA LEU A 94 1.99 -13.72 -21.20
C LEU A 94 2.65 -13.44 -19.85
N PRO A 95 1.91 -12.97 -18.83
CA PRO A 95 2.45 -12.89 -17.48
C PRO A 95 2.82 -14.29 -16.97
N GLU A 96 4.00 -14.40 -16.38
CA GLU A 96 4.46 -15.62 -15.74
C GLU A 96 3.82 -15.76 -14.36
N LEU A 97 3.91 -16.96 -13.78
CA LEU A 97 3.41 -17.19 -12.42
C LEU A 97 4.12 -16.29 -11.40
N SER A 98 5.40 -16.00 -11.62
CA SER A 98 6.22 -15.09 -10.80
C SER A 98 5.71 -13.64 -10.83
N ASP A 99 5.05 -13.19 -11.92
CA ASP A 99 4.43 -11.86 -11.99
C ASP A 99 3.16 -11.78 -11.11
N TYR A 100 2.50 -12.92 -10.87
CA TYR A 100 1.44 -13.07 -9.88
C TYR A 100 2.05 -13.36 -8.51
N TYR A 101 2.20 -14.65 -8.18
CA TYR A 101 2.96 -15.24 -7.09
C TYR A 101 2.89 -16.77 -7.23
N GLU A 102 3.87 -17.48 -6.66
CA GLU A 102 3.76 -18.93 -6.52
C GLU A 102 2.83 -19.25 -5.34
N PRO A 103 1.66 -19.88 -5.56
CA PRO A 103 0.75 -20.19 -4.47
C PRO A 103 1.38 -21.21 -3.51
N TRP A 104 1.20 -21.00 -2.21
CA TRP A 104 1.76 -21.87 -1.17
C TRP A 104 0.70 -22.30 -0.16
N THR A 105 1.03 -23.36 0.58
CA THR A 105 0.33 -23.85 1.77
C THR A 105 1.36 -24.10 2.87
N TYR A 106 0.94 -24.61 4.03
CA TYR A 106 1.85 -24.97 5.11
C TYR A 106 1.70 -26.46 5.48
N ASP A 107 2.79 -27.07 5.92
CA ASP A 107 2.78 -28.42 6.49
C ASP A 107 2.22 -28.38 7.93
N TYR A 108 0.89 -28.22 8.04
CA TYR A 108 0.19 -28.17 9.31
C TYR A 108 0.25 -29.51 10.08
N ASP A 109 0.29 -30.64 9.36
CA ASP A 109 0.34 -31.97 9.96
C ASP A 109 1.58 -32.17 10.83
N THR A 110 2.70 -31.54 10.45
CA THR A 110 3.95 -31.55 11.24
C THR A 110 3.75 -31.04 12.68
N LEU A 111 2.78 -30.15 12.92
CA LEU A 111 2.50 -29.64 14.27
C LEU A 111 1.94 -30.69 15.23
N THR A 112 1.30 -31.74 14.69
CA THR A 112 0.64 -32.79 15.49
C THR A 112 1.32 -34.16 15.36
N THR A 113 2.08 -34.38 14.29
CA THR A 113 2.70 -35.68 13.96
C THR A 113 4.21 -35.73 14.17
N ALA A 114 4.87 -34.60 14.44
CA ALA A 114 6.31 -34.57 14.62
C ALA A 114 6.76 -35.44 15.81
N PRO A 115 7.87 -36.19 15.67
CA PRO A 115 8.43 -36.97 16.76
C PRO A 115 8.95 -36.04 17.88
N LEU A 116 9.13 -36.60 19.08
CA LEU A 116 9.74 -35.89 20.20
C LEU A 116 11.14 -35.37 19.80
N GLN A 117 11.35 -34.07 19.96
CA GLN A 117 12.56 -33.38 19.53
C GLN A 117 12.84 -32.16 20.41
N ARG A 118 14.06 -31.61 20.33
CA ARG A 118 14.52 -30.50 21.17
C ARG A 118 13.80 -29.18 20.88
N HIS A 119 13.44 -28.92 19.63
CA HIS A 119 12.82 -27.67 19.21
C HIS A 119 11.37 -27.91 18.78
N PRO A 120 10.42 -27.03 19.15
CA PRO A 120 9.04 -27.17 18.71
C PRO A 120 8.92 -27.29 17.19
N PRO A 121 8.07 -28.20 16.67
CA PRO A 121 7.80 -28.28 15.24
C PRO A 121 7.17 -26.98 14.73
N VAL A 122 7.50 -26.59 13.51
CA VAL A 122 6.93 -25.44 12.82
C VAL A 122 6.34 -25.87 11.49
N ALA A 123 5.18 -25.31 11.13
CA ALA A 123 4.56 -25.56 9.85
C ALA A 123 5.31 -24.78 8.76
N ARG A 124 6.10 -25.49 7.95
CA ARG A 124 6.91 -24.86 6.89
C ARG A 124 6.07 -24.58 5.65
N PRO A 125 6.32 -23.46 4.95
CA PRO A 125 5.69 -23.17 3.66
C PRO A 125 6.08 -24.20 2.59
N ARG A 126 5.08 -24.67 1.86
CA ARG A 126 5.21 -25.56 0.70
C ARG A 126 4.52 -24.98 -0.52
N SER A 127 5.19 -25.06 -1.66
CA SER A 127 4.62 -24.67 -2.94
C SER A 127 3.44 -25.57 -3.31
N LEU A 128 2.30 -24.98 -3.69
CA LEU A 128 1.15 -25.70 -4.25
C LEU A 128 1.40 -26.14 -5.70
N ILE A 129 2.45 -25.62 -6.35
CA ILE A 129 2.83 -26.00 -7.72
C ILE A 129 3.78 -27.19 -7.72
N THR A 130 4.83 -27.15 -6.88
CA THR A 130 5.89 -28.16 -6.89
C THR A 130 5.81 -29.14 -5.72
N GLY A 131 5.04 -28.85 -4.68
CA GLY A 131 4.95 -29.65 -3.45
C GLY A 131 6.17 -29.59 -2.54
N ARG A 132 7.21 -28.84 -2.93
CA ARG A 132 8.46 -28.70 -2.18
C ARG A 132 8.41 -27.54 -1.19
N ASP A 133 9.24 -27.61 -0.16
CA ASP A 133 9.49 -26.49 0.74
C ASP A 133 9.96 -25.27 -0.06
N THR A 134 9.40 -24.10 0.22
CA THR A 134 9.67 -22.86 -0.53
C THR A 134 9.76 -21.65 0.39
N ALA A 135 10.52 -20.63 0.00
CA ALA A 135 10.50 -19.34 0.69
C ALA A 135 9.40 -18.45 0.10
N ILE A 136 8.61 -17.80 0.95
CA ILE A 136 7.59 -16.84 0.48
C ILE A 136 8.29 -15.51 0.24
N THR A 137 8.42 -15.12 -1.04
CA THR A 137 9.11 -13.88 -1.44
C THR A 137 8.17 -12.84 -2.06
N TRP A 138 6.95 -13.24 -2.42
CA TRP A 138 5.93 -12.36 -2.99
C TRP A 138 4.52 -12.92 -2.80
N SER A 139 3.49 -12.08 -2.92
CA SER A 139 2.08 -12.49 -2.86
C SER A 139 1.17 -11.58 -3.70
N ALA A 140 -0.12 -11.93 -3.80
CA ALA A 140 -1.11 -11.09 -4.49
C ALA A 140 -1.32 -9.68 -3.90
N ASN A 141 -0.81 -9.43 -2.69
CA ASN A 141 -1.00 -8.19 -1.95
C ASN A 141 0.23 -7.89 -1.06
N TRP A 142 1.43 -7.97 -1.66
CA TRP A 142 2.70 -7.89 -0.94
C TRP A 142 3.04 -6.46 -0.47
N ASP A 143 2.65 -5.46 -1.25
CA ASP A 143 2.84 -4.03 -1.01
C ASP A 143 1.63 -3.38 -0.29
N ASP A 144 0.81 -4.18 0.40
CA ASP A 144 -0.32 -3.71 1.21
C ASP A 144 0.13 -2.67 2.23
N ASN A 145 -0.65 -1.60 2.37
CA ASN A 145 -0.37 -0.50 3.29
C ASN A 145 1.04 0.08 3.13
N LEU A 146 1.51 0.16 1.88
CA LEU A 146 2.85 0.67 1.53
C LEU A 146 3.99 -0.20 2.09
N GLY A 147 3.73 -1.49 2.33
CA GLY A 147 4.75 -2.46 2.72
C GLY A 147 5.92 -2.48 1.72
N GLY A 148 7.10 -2.04 2.15
CA GLY A 148 8.28 -1.94 1.27
C GLY A 148 8.23 -0.80 0.25
N ALA A 149 7.33 0.18 0.39
CA ALA A 149 7.12 1.25 -0.59
C ALA A 149 8.37 2.05 -1.00
N PRO A 150 9.35 2.37 -0.13
CA PRO A 150 10.55 3.08 -0.56
C PRO A 150 11.30 2.40 -1.73
N GLU A 151 11.19 1.08 -1.84
CA GLU A 151 11.78 0.29 -2.93
C GLU A 151 10.72 -0.14 -3.96
N LEU A 152 9.55 -0.56 -3.52
CA LEU A 152 8.54 -1.20 -4.36
C LEU A 152 7.58 -0.24 -5.04
N ALA A 153 7.25 0.89 -4.40
CA ALA A 153 6.30 1.85 -4.96
C ALA A 153 6.90 2.64 -6.12
N ALA A 154 8.23 2.83 -6.15
CA ALA A 154 8.95 3.41 -7.29
C ALA A 154 8.79 2.60 -8.59
N ALA A 155 8.38 1.33 -8.49
CA ALA A 155 8.08 0.48 -9.65
C ALA A 155 6.61 0.53 -10.10
N ASP A 156 5.79 1.41 -9.51
CA ASP A 156 4.45 1.72 -10.02
C ASP A 156 4.59 2.42 -11.39
N PRO A 157 4.05 1.83 -12.48
CA PRO A 157 4.17 2.40 -13.82
C PRO A 157 3.60 3.81 -13.98
N LEU A 158 2.73 4.26 -13.08
CA LEU A 158 2.13 5.60 -13.15
C LEU A 158 3.05 6.69 -12.61
N LEU A 159 4.04 6.35 -11.78
CA LEU A 159 4.98 7.33 -11.24
C LEU A 159 5.98 7.83 -12.29
N ASP A 160 6.29 6.99 -13.30
CA ASP A 160 7.15 7.37 -14.43
C ASP A 160 6.62 8.62 -15.17
N GLU A 161 5.29 8.76 -15.26
CA GLU A 161 4.60 9.87 -15.95
C GLU A 161 4.46 11.13 -15.08
N ILE A 162 4.58 10.99 -13.76
CA ILE A 162 4.30 12.07 -12.78
C ILE A 162 5.62 12.70 -12.26
N GLY A 163 6.75 12.02 -12.45
CA GLY A 163 8.08 12.49 -12.08
C GLY A 163 8.27 12.68 -10.57
N ASP A 164 9.12 13.63 -10.18
CA ASP A 164 9.50 13.90 -8.77
C ASP A 164 8.39 14.52 -7.90
N LYS A 165 7.16 14.66 -8.43
CA LYS A 165 6.03 15.24 -7.67
C LYS A 165 5.55 14.34 -6.51
N VAL A 166 5.84 13.04 -6.58
CA VAL A 166 5.55 12.09 -5.50
C VAL A 166 6.79 11.90 -4.65
N ARG A 167 6.77 12.42 -3.42
CA ARG A 167 7.83 12.17 -2.45
C ARG A 167 7.37 11.15 -1.43
N PHE A 168 8.17 10.10 -1.28
CA PHE A 168 8.04 9.13 -0.18
C PHE A 168 8.67 9.67 1.11
N GLU A 169 8.48 10.97 1.38
CA GLU A 169 8.74 11.56 2.69
C GLU A 169 7.56 11.20 3.61
N PHE A 170 7.83 10.91 4.88
CA PHE A 170 6.81 10.40 5.81
C PHE A 170 5.58 11.32 5.91
N GLU A 171 5.81 12.64 5.91
CA GLU A 171 4.78 13.67 6.02
C GLU A 171 3.95 13.85 4.73
N GLN A 172 4.49 13.43 3.58
CA GLN A 172 3.86 13.55 2.26
C GLN A 172 3.34 12.21 1.72
N THR A 173 3.54 11.13 2.47
CA THR A 173 3.15 9.77 2.08
C THR A 173 1.63 9.65 2.01
N PHE A 174 1.10 9.36 0.82
CA PHE A 174 -0.31 9.06 0.62
C PHE A 174 -0.52 7.58 0.30
N MET A 175 -1.70 7.07 0.64
CA MET A 175 -2.18 5.81 0.09
C MET A 175 -3.70 5.80 -0.04
N PHE A 176 -4.19 4.98 -0.97
CA PHE A 176 -5.59 4.57 -1.02
C PHE A 176 -5.70 3.16 -1.58
N TYR A 177 -6.91 2.59 -1.54
CA TYR A 177 -7.15 1.23 -2.00
C TYR A 177 -7.90 1.21 -3.32
N LEU A 178 -7.45 0.38 -4.26
CA LEU A 178 -8.06 0.18 -5.55
C LEU A 178 -8.60 -1.27 -5.67
N PRO A 179 -9.86 -1.53 -5.32
CA PRO A 179 -10.51 -2.81 -5.57
C PRO A 179 -10.82 -2.98 -7.06
N ARG A 180 -10.33 -4.06 -7.69
CA ARG A 180 -10.54 -4.31 -9.13
C ARG A 180 -11.20 -5.66 -9.40
N ILE A 181 -12.05 -5.68 -10.43
CA ILE A 181 -12.66 -6.88 -11.03
C ILE A 181 -12.50 -6.83 -12.56
N CYS A 182 -13.09 -7.77 -13.29
CA CYS A 182 -13.22 -7.59 -14.73
C CYS A 182 -14.15 -6.41 -15.03
N GLU A 183 -13.75 -5.57 -15.97
CA GLU A 183 -14.49 -4.38 -16.39
C GLU A 183 -15.73 -4.68 -17.25
N HIS A 184 -15.92 -5.93 -17.67
CA HIS A 184 -17.02 -6.38 -18.57
C HIS A 184 -17.29 -5.39 -19.73
N CYS A 185 -16.21 -4.94 -20.37
CA CYS A 185 -16.18 -3.80 -21.26
C CYS A 185 -17.15 -3.91 -22.46
N LEU A 186 -17.52 -2.77 -23.05
CA LEU A 186 -18.30 -2.72 -24.30
C LEU A 186 -17.45 -3.11 -25.52
N ASN A 187 -16.16 -2.77 -25.53
CA ASN A 187 -15.18 -3.17 -26.54
C ASN A 187 -14.08 -4.10 -25.97
N PRO A 188 -14.43 -5.35 -25.59
CA PRO A 188 -13.53 -6.22 -24.83
C PRO A 188 -12.35 -6.75 -25.68
N ALA A 189 -11.14 -6.26 -25.37
CA ALA A 189 -9.91 -6.71 -26.03
C ALA A 189 -9.64 -8.21 -25.85
N CYS A 190 -10.06 -8.81 -24.73
CA CYS A 190 -9.90 -10.25 -24.49
C CYS A 190 -10.73 -11.10 -25.47
N MET A 191 -11.93 -10.64 -25.84
CA MET A 191 -12.78 -11.29 -26.83
C MET A 191 -12.12 -11.25 -28.20
N ALA A 192 -11.70 -10.07 -28.64
CA ALA A 192 -11.04 -9.89 -29.93
C ALA A 192 -9.71 -10.64 -30.04
N ALA A 193 -8.99 -10.83 -28.93
CA ALA A 193 -7.73 -11.55 -28.89
C ALA A 193 -7.88 -13.08 -28.91
N CYS A 194 -9.08 -13.63 -28.67
CA CYS A 194 -9.30 -15.07 -28.55
C CYS A 194 -9.39 -15.75 -29.93
N PRO A 195 -8.42 -16.60 -30.34
CA PRO A 195 -8.44 -17.18 -31.68
C PRO A 195 -9.60 -18.16 -31.92
N SER A 196 -10.05 -18.85 -30.87
CA SER A 196 -11.15 -19.82 -30.95
C SER A 196 -12.54 -19.19 -30.82
N GLY A 197 -12.63 -17.88 -30.58
CA GLY A 197 -13.91 -17.21 -30.32
C GLY A 197 -14.66 -17.77 -29.10
N ALA A 198 -13.93 -18.27 -28.09
CA ALA A 198 -14.52 -18.86 -26.89
C ALA A 198 -14.95 -17.81 -25.84
N ILE A 199 -14.64 -16.54 -26.06
CA ILE A 199 -15.08 -15.44 -25.20
C ILE A 199 -16.22 -14.75 -25.91
N TYR A 200 -17.31 -14.49 -25.19
CA TYR A 200 -18.51 -13.84 -25.71
C TYR A 200 -19.06 -12.87 -24.67
N LYS A 201 -19.89 -11.92 -25.12
CA LYS A 201 -20.60 -10.96 -24.28
C LYS A 201 -22.07 -11.30 -24.41
N ARG A 202 -22.71 -11.59 -23.29
CA ARG A 202 -24.14 -11.87 -23.21
C ARG A 202 -24.93 -10.65 -23.68
N ALA A 203 -26.00 -10.88 -24.45
CA ALA A 203 -26.76 -9.82 -25.09
C ALA A 203 -27.74 -9.15 -24.11
N GLU A 204 -28.24 -9.93 -23.16
CA GLU A 204 -29.25 -9.58 -22.18
C GLU A 204 -28.72 -8.70 -21.04
N ASP A 205 -27.47 -8.91 -20.60
CA ASP A 205 -26.92 -8.24 -19.41
C ASP A 205 -25.51 -7.66 -19.60
N GLY A 206 -24.91 -7.84 -20.78
CA GLY A 206 -23.57 -7.36 -21.12
C GLY A 206 -22.42 -8.08 -20.41
N ILE A 207 -22.65 -9.21 -19.71
CA ILE A 207 -21.60 -9.94 -19.01
C ILE A 207 -20.71 -10.69 -20.01
N VAL A 208 -19.42 -10.33 -20.03
CA VAL A 208 -18.39 -11.06 -20.79
C VAL A 208 -17.99 -12.36 -20.07
N LEU A 209 -18.09 -13.51 -20.75
CA LEU A 209 -17.76 -14.85 -20.23
C LEU A 209 -16.75 -15.58 -21.10
N VAL A 210 -16.13 -16.62 -20.53
CA VAL A 210 -15.32 -17.60 -21.27
C VAL A 210 -16.09 -18.91 -21.28
N ASP A 211 -16.51 -19.35 -22.45
CA ASP A 211 -17.07 -20.68 -22.66
C ASP A 211 -15.99 -21.74 -22.37
N GLN A 212 -16.20 -22.50 -21.29
CA GLN A 212 -15.24 -23.50 -20.84
C GLN A 212 -15.16 -24.70 -21.78
N ASP A 213 -16.18 -25.01 -22.57
CA ASP A 213 -16.17 -26.13 -23.51
C ASP A 213 -15.45 -25.75 -24.81
N ARG A 214 -15.69 -24.53 -25.30
CA ARG A 214 -15.02 -23.99 -26.49
C ARG A 214 -13.59 -23.51 -26.23
N CYS A 215 -13.23 -23.21 -24.98
CA CYS A 215 -11.88 -22.75 -24.65
C CYS A 215 -10.83 -23.83 -24.96
N ARG A 216 -9.87 -23.47 -25.83
CA ARG A 216 -8.73 -24.33 -26.21
C ARG A 216 -7.42 -23.95 -25.53
N GLY A 217 -7.45 -23.03 -24.57
CA GLY A 217 -6.25 -22.70 -23.80
C GLY A 217 -5.16 -21.94 -24.56
N TRP A 218 -5.52 -21.16 -25.59
CA TRP A 218 -4.55 -20.38 -26.39
C TRP A 218 -3.87 -19.23 -25.64
N ARG A 219 -4.37 -18.85 -24.46
CA ARG A 219 -3.79 -17.83 -23.54
C ARG A 219 -3.62 -16.41 -24.13
N MET A 220 -3.99 -16.17 -25.39
CA MET A 220 -3.89 -14.84 -26.02
C MET A 220 -4.81 -13.80 -25.35
N CYS A 221 -5.94 -14.24 -24.79
CA CYS A 221 -6.87 -13.40 -24.06
C CYS A 221 -6.31 -12.85 -22.74
N VAL A 222 -5.37 -13.57 -22.08
CA VAL A 222 -4.70 -13.11 -20.86
C VAL A 222 -3.89 -11.86 -21.16
N SER A 223 -3.03 -11.92 -22.18
CA SER A 223 -2.23 -10.78 -22.62
C SER A 223 -3.07 -9.68 -23.27
N GLY A 224 -4.11 -10.04 -24.02
CA GLY A 224 -5.00 -9.08 -24.69
C GLY A 224 -5.79 -8.20 -23.71
N CYS A 225 -6.12 -8.71 -22.52
CA CYS A 225 -6.74 -7.92 -21.48
C CYS A 225 -5.71 -6.93 -20.89
N PRO A 226 -5.92 -5.60 -20.99
CA PRO A 226 -4.99 -4.65 -20.42
C PRO A 226 -5.01 -4.70 -18.88
N TYR A 227 -6.19 -4.90 -18.28
CA TYR A 227 -6.38 -5.06 -16.83
C TYR A 227 -5.88 -6.39 -16.24
N LYS A 228 -5.43 -7.34 -17.08
CA LYS A 228 -5.02 -8.71 -16.70
C LYS A 228 -6.05 -9.49 -15.88
N LYS A 229 -7.34 -9.26 -16.17
CA LYS A 229 -8.48 -9.90 -15.50
C LYS A 229 -8.97 -11.20 -16.16
N VAL A 230 -8.13 -11.78 -17.00
CA VAL A 230 -8.28 -13.14 -17.52
C VAL A 230 -7.08 -13.93 -17.03
N TYR A 231 -7.33 -15.07 -16.41
CA TYR A 231 -6.32 -15.90 -15.78
C TYR A 231 -6.28 -17.27 -16.45
N PHE A 232 -5.15 -17.96 -16.36
CA PHE A 232 -4.99 -19.28 -16.95
C PHE A 232 -5.07 -20.34 -15.86
N ASN A 233 -6.08 -21.20 -15.91
CA ASN A 233 -6.13 -22.35 -15.04
C ASN A 233 -5.08 -23.36 -15.49
N HIS A 234 -3.98 -23.48 -14.74
CA HIS A 234 -2.86 -24.33 -15.10
C HIS A 234 -3.16 -25.83 -14.97
N ARG A 235 -4.27 -26.20 -14.33
CA ARG A 235 -4.73 -27.60 -14.19
C ARG A 235 -5.65 -28.02 -15.33
N THR A 236 -6.64 -27.18 -15.69
CA THR A 236 -7.59 -27.50 -16.76
C THR A 236 -7.09 -27.08 -18.15
N GLY A 237 -6.06 -26.24 -18.19
CA GLY A 237 -5.51 -25.70 -19.43
C GLY A 237 -6.41 -24.65 -20.08
N LYS A 238 -7.37 -24.05 -19.35
CA LYS A 238 -8.38 -23.13 -19.89
C LYS A 238 -8.28 -21.76 -19.23
N ALA A 239 -8.76 -20.74 -19.93
CA ALA A 239 -8.83 -19.40 -19.38
C ALA A 239 -10.08 -19.25 -18.50
N GLU A 240 -9.93 -18.60 -17.35
CA GLU A 240 -11.02 -18.28 -16.44
C GLU A 240 -10.97 -16.78 -16.09
N LYS A 241 -12.13 -16.19 -15.78
CA LYS A 241 -12.26 -14.77 -15.43
C LYS A 241 -13.47 -14.56 -14.53
N CYS A 242 -13.55 -13.37 -13.93
CA CYS A 242 -14.76 -12.91 -13.24
C CYS A 242 -16.00 -13.12 -14.11
N THR A 243 -17.01 -13.77 -13.55
CA THR A 243 -18.29 -14.09 -14.19
C THR A 243 -19.37 -13.05 -13.88
N PHE A 244 -18.98 -11.93 -13.25
CA PHE A 244 -19.88 -10.94 -12.64
C PHE A 244 -20.95 -11.58 -11.72
N CYS A 245 -20.71 -12.77 -11.19
CA CYS A 245 -21.72 -13.55 -10.47
C CYS A 245 -23.04 -13.69 -11.25
N PHE A 246 -22.99 -13.93 -12.57
CA PHE A 246 -24.21 -14.04 -13.39
C PHE A 246 -25.30 -14.95 -12.79
N PRO A 247 -25.01 -16.11 -12.13
CA PRO A 247 -26.07 -16.93 -11.55
C PRO A 247 -26.86 -16.24 -10.43
N ARG A 248 -26.26 -15.23 -9.77
CA ARG A 248 -26.93 -14.39 -8.76
C ARG A 248 -27.71 -13.26 -9.42
N LEU A 249 -27.09 -12.59 -10.39
CA LEU A 249 -27.72 -11.47 -11.09
C LEU A 249 -28.97 -11.91 -11.86
N GLU A 250 -28.97 -13.11 -12.43
CA GLU A 250 -30.13 -13.69 -13.12
C GLU A 250 -31.39 -13.73 -12.24
N VAL A 251 -31.22 -13.90 -10.93
CA VAL A 251 -32.32 -13.92 -9.95
C VAL A 251 -32.45 -12.61 -9.17
N GLY A 252 -31.89 -11.50 -9.68
CA GLY A 252 -32.00 -10.17 -9.07
C GLY A 252 -31.13 -9.95 -7.83
N LEU A 253 -30.19 -10.86 -7.53
CA LEU A 253 -29.28 -10.72 -6.39
C LEU A 253 -27.98 -10.03 -6.79
N PRO A 254 -27.41 -9.16 -5.94
CA PRO A 254 -26.12 -8.53 -6.22
C PRO A 254 -24.98 -9.54 -6.30
N THR A 255 -23.87 -9.11 -6.91
CA THR A 255 -22.63 -9.88 -6.92
C THR A 255 -22.10 -10.11 -5.50
N VAL A 256 -21.41 -11.23 -5.27
CA VAL A 256 -20.85 -11.57 -3.96
C VAL A 256 -19.93 -10.46 -3.44
N CYS A 257 -19.03 -9.96 -4.28
CA CYS A 257 -18.12 -8.88 -3.88
C CYS A 257 -18.82 -7.55 -3.56
N ALA A 258 -20.00 -7.30 -4.14
CA ALA A 258 -20.79 -6.11 -3.86
C ALA A 258 -21.57 -6.26 -2.56
N GLU A 259 -22.28 -7.37 -2.38
CA GLU A 259 -23.11 -7.62 -1.22
C GLU A 259 -22.31 -7.74 0.07
N THR A 260 -21.18 -8.44 0.02
CA THR A 260 -20.29 -8.63 1.19
C THR A 260 -19.32 -7.47 1.39
N CYS A 261 -19.53 -6.33 0.71
CA CYS A 261 -18.66 -5.17 0.85
C CYS A 261 -18.90 -4.45 2.17
N VAL A 262 -18.04 -4.70 3.16
CA VAL A 262 -18.09 -4.09 4.50
C VAL A 262 -18.10 -2.56 4.44
N GLY A 263 -17.26 -1.96 3.58
CA GLY A 263 -17.22 -0.50 3.39
C GLY A 263 -18.42 0.11 2.67
N ARG A 264 -19.40 -0.70 2.23
CA ARG A 264 -20.63 -0.23 1.55
C ARG A 264 -20.34 0.71 0.36
N LEU A 265 -19.31 0.41 -0.44
CA LEU A 265 -18.79 1.28 -1.50
C LEU A 265 -19.24 0.91 -2.92
N ARG A 266 -19.81 -0.28 -3.12
CA ARG A 266 -20.15 -0.82 -4.44
C ARG A 266 -21.62 -0.61 -4.75
N TYR A 267 -21.89 -0.13 -5.96
CA TYR A 267 -23.22 0.13 -6.51
C TYR A 267 -23.38 -0.66 -7.80
N ILE A 268 -24.54 -1.28 -8.02
CA ILE A 268 -24.86 -2.01 -9.25
C ILE A 268 -26.16 -1.44 -9.81
N GLY A 269 -26.18 -1.19 -11.12
CA GLY A 269 -27.33 -0.69 -11.83
C GLY A 269 -27.24 -0.95 -13.33
N VAL A 270 -28.38 -0.82 -14.01
CA VAL A 270 -28.48 -0.97 -15.45
C VAL A 270 -28.07 0.32 -16.16
N LEU A 271 -27.25 0.19 -17.19
CA LEU A 271 -26.96 1.23 -18.17
C LEU A 271 -27.51 0.83 -19.53
N LEU A 272 -28.10 1.80 -20.23
CA LEU A 272 -28.52 1.67 -21.62
C LEU A 272 -27.45 2.32 -22.51
N TYR A 273 -27.08 1.64 -23.59
CA TYR A 273 -26.11 2.14 -24.56
C TYR A 273 -26.52 1.76 -25.98
N ASP A 274 -26.12 2.56 -26.97
CA ASP A 274 -26.28 2.20 -28.37
C ASP A 274 -25.10 1.31 -28.79
N ALA A 275 -25.37 0.08 -29.24
CA ALA A 275 -24.31 -0.83 -29.66
C ALA A 275 -23.52 -0.30 -30.87
N ASP A 276 -24.16 0.51 -31.72
CA ASP A 276 -23.54 1.03 -32.94
C ASP A 276 -22.47 2.11 -32.63
N THR A 277 -22.57 2.81 -31.50
CA THR A 277 -21.64 3.89 -31.13
C THR A 277 -20.39 3.40 -30.41
N VAL A 278 -20.34 2.14 -29.98
CA VAL A 278 -19.20 1.58 -29.21
C VAL A 278 -17.88 1.70 -29.96
N THR A 279 -17.90 1.48 -31.28
CA THR A 279 -16.70 1.62 -32.12
C THR A 279 -16.25 3.06 -32.19
N ASP A 280 -17.20 4.00 -32.34
CA ASP A 280 -16.93 5.43 -32.42
C ASP A 280 -16.26 5.91 -31.14
N ILE A 281 -16.83 5.57 -29.97
CA ILE A 281 -16.25 5.86 -28.65
C ILE A 281 -14.83 5.31 -28.54
N ALA A 282 -14.62 4.02 -28.84
CA ALA A 282 -13.30 3.42 -28.72
C ALA A 282 -12.28 4.02 -29.70
N SER A 283 -12.75 4.56 -30.82
CA SER A 283 -11.94 5.17 -31.88
C SER A 283 -11.70 6.67 -31.71
N THR A 284 -12.18 7.31 -30.64
CA THR A 284 -11.94 8.73 -30.35
C THR A 284 -10.44 9.05 -30.47
N PRO A 285 -10.02 10.01 -31.31
CA PRO A 285 -8.60 10.24 -31.59
C PRO A 285 -7.79 10.57 -30.34
N ASP A 286 -8.22 11.55 -29.56
CA ASP A 286 -7.60 11.92 -28.28
C ASP A 286 -8.05 10.95 -27.18
N GLU A 287 -7.11 10.45 -26.39
CA GLU A 287 -7.37 9.53 -25.29
C GLU A 287 -8.04 10.24 -24.10
N ARG A 288 -7.82 11.55 -23.94
CA ARG A 288 -8.44 12.37 -22.89
C ARG A 288 -9.94 12.54 -23.09
N ASP A 289 -10.39 12.51 -24.35
CA ASP A 289 -11.80 12.63 -24.72
C ASP A 289 -12.58 11.30 -24.55
N LEU A 290 -11.90 10.17 -24.32
CA LEU A 290 -12.56 8.85 -24.22
C LEU A 290 -13.56 8.77 -23.05
N TYR A 291 -13.24 9.40 -21.92
CA TYR A 291 -14.17 9.47 -20.78
C TYR A 291 -15.46 10.20 -21.16
N ALA A 292 -15.33 11.40 -21.75
CA ALA A 292 -16.48 12.20 -22.17
C ALA A 292 -17.29 11.47 -23.24
N ALA A 293 -16.62 10.92 -24.26
CA ALA A 293 -17.25 10.13 -25.33
C ALA A 293 -18.04 8.94 -24.77
N GLN A 294 -17.46 8.19 -23.82
CA GLN A 294 -18.16 7.06 -23.20
C GLN A 294 -19.36 7.52 -22.36
N ARG A 295 -19.16 8.52 -21.49
CA ARG A 295 -20.24 9.05 -20.64
C ARG A 295 -21.39 9.57 -21.49
N ASP A 296 -21.09 10.37 -22.51
CA ASP A 296 -22.08 11.10 -23.29
C ASP A 296 -22.85 10.18 -24.25
N ALA A 297 -22.26 9.06 -24.65
CA ALA A 297 -22.91 8.03 -25.47
C ALA A 297 -23.87 7.11 -24.70
N LEU A 298 -23.89 7.15 -23.36
CA LEU A 298 -24.90 6.44 -22.58
C LEU A 298 -26.30 7.01 -22.88
N LEU A 299 -27.25 6.13 -23.12
CA LEU A 299 -28.62 6.51 -23.45
C LEU A 299 -29.36 6.96 -22.19
N ASP A 300 -30.19 8.00 -22.34
CA ASP A 300 -31.03 8.48 -21.25
C ASP A 300 -32.25 7.56 -21.06
N PRO A 301 -32.38 6.86 -19.90
CA PRO A 301 -33.49 5.96 -19.67
C PRO A 301 -34.84 6.68 -19.46
N PHE A 302 -34.85 8.01 -19.37
CA PHE A 302 -36.05 8.83 -19.29
C PHE A 302 -36.52 9.38 -20.64
N ASP A 303 -35.69 9.29 -21.68
CA ASP A 303 -36.05 9.77 -23.03
C ASP A 303 -37.11 8.84 -23.67
N PRO A 304 -38.31 9.36 -24.03
CA PRO A 304 -39.35 8.58 -24.70
C PRO A 304 -38.87 7.88 -25.99
N GLN A 305 -37.92 8.46 -26.73
CA GLN A 305 -37.37 7.85 -27.94
C GLN A 305 -36.51 6.62 -27.62
N VAL A 306 -35.71 6.70 -26.56
CA VAL A 306 -34.90 5.58 -26.05
C VAL A 306 -35.81 4.49 -25.52
N ILE A 307 -36.84 4.83 -24.74
CA ILE A 307 -37.81 3.86 -24.19
C ILE A 307 -38.50 3.10 -25.34
N ALA A 308 -39.01 3.83 -26.35
CA ALA A 308 -39.65 3.20 -27.51
C ALA A 308 -38.66 2.35 -28.33
N ALA A 309 -37.38 2.74 -28.40
CA ALA A 309 -36.34 1.93 -29.05
C ALA A 309 -36.01 0.65 -28.27
N CYS A 310 -36.00 0.71 -26.94
CA CYS A 310 -35.83 -0.44 -26.06
C CYS A 310 -36.97 -1.45 -26.26
N GLU A 311 -38.22 -0.98 -26.29
CA GLU A 311 -39.39 -1.84 -26.56
C GLU A 311 -39.29 -2.51 -27.94
N ARG A 312 -38.90 -1.77 -28.98
CA ARG A 312 -38.72 -2.33 -30.34
C ARG A 312 -37.61 -3.38 -30.45
N THR A 313 -36.58 -3.28 -29.61
CA THR A 313 -35.44 -4.21 -29.61
C THR A 313 -35.59 -5.37 -28.64
N GLY A 314 -36.70 -5.42 -27.89
CA GLY A 314 -37.00 -6.49 -26.95
C GLY A 314 -36.33 -6.35 -25.59
N ILE A 315 -35.90 -5.15 -25.19
CA ILE A 315 -35.45 -4.90 -23.82
C ILE A 315 -36.68 -4.89 -22.90
N PRO A 316 -36.73 -5.73 -21.84
CA PRO A 316 -37.85 -5.81 -20.93
C PRO A 316 -38.16 -4.48 -20.21
N ARG A 317 -39.44 -4.21 -19.94
CA ARG A 317 -39.88 -2.94 -19.35
C ARG A 317 -39.35 -2.72 -17.94
N ASP A 318 -39.23 -3.78 -17.14
CA ASP A 318 -38.64 -3.76 -15.81
C ASP A 318 -37.13 -3.42 -15.85
N TRP A 319 -36.41 -3.84 -16.89
CA TRP A 319 -35.02 -3.43 -17.14
C TRP A 319 -34.89 -1.95 -17.45
N VAL A 320 -35.80 -1.37 -18.24
CA VAL A 320 -35.87 0.08 -18.46
C VAL A 320 -36.18 0.81 -17.15
N GLN A 321 -37.13 0.33 -16.35
CA GLN A 321 -37.44 0.89 -15.03
C GLN A 321 -36.27 0.75 -14.04
N ALA A 322 -35.49 -0.32 -14.14
CA ALA A 322 -34.26 -0.50 -13.36
C ALA A 322 -33.17 0.50 -13.80
N ALA A 323 -33.06 0.78 -15.11
CA ALA A 323 -32.17 1.82 -15.62
C ALA A 323 -32.57 3.22 -15.13
N GLN A 324 -33.86 3.54 -15.10
CA GLN A 324 -34.38 4.80 -14.54
C GLN A 324 -34.06 4.97 -13.05
N ARG A 325 -34.03 3.87 -12.29
CA ARG A 325 -33.66 3.87 -10.86
C ARG A 325 -32.18 3.58 -10.61
N SER A 326 -31.37 3.49 -11.66
CA SER A 326 -30.01 2.99 -11.54
C SER A 326 -29.12 3.97 -10.76
N PRO A 327 -28.49 3.54 -9.63
CA PRO A 327 -27.50 4.36 -8.95
C PRO A 327 -26.25 4.61 -9.81
N VAL A 328 -25.92 3.65 -10.69
CA VAL A 328 -24.76 3.75 -11.58
C VAL A 328 -24.95 4.86 -12.62
N TYR A 329 -26.08 4.85 -13.35
CA TYR A 329 -26.49 5.97 -14.21
C TYR A 329 -26.45 7.32 -13.47
N ALA A 330 -27.04 7.41 -12.27
CA ALA A 330 -27.04 8.66 -11.50
C ALA A 330 -25.63 9.16 -11.17
N LEU A 331 -24.72 8.27 -10.72
CA LEU A 331 -23.35 8.63 -10.38
C LEU A 331 -22.50 9.03 -11.61
N ILE A 332 -22.78 8.46 -12.78
CA ILE A 332 -22.05 8.74 -14.03
C ILE A 332 -22.60 9.98 -14.76
N ARG A 333 -23.92 10.06 -14.96
CA ARG A 333 -24.57 11.09 -15.80
C ARG A 333 -25.13 12.26 -15.03
N THR A 334 -25.85 11.99 -13.94
CA THR A 334 -26.56 13.02 -13.16
C THR A 334 -25.59 13.80 -12.29
N TYR A 335 -24.87 13.11 -11.40
CA TYR A 335 -23.93 13.73 -10.46
C TYR A 335 -22.53 13.88 -11.04
N ARG A 336 -22.18 13.08 -12.07
CA ARG A 336 -20.88 13.13 -12.75
C ARG A 336 -19.72 13.02 -11.76
N VAL A 337 -19.80 12.05 -10.84
CA VAL A 337 -18.78 11.77 -9.81
C VAL A 337 -18.06 10.43 -10.03
N ALA A 338 -18.53 9.61 -10.96
CA ALA A 338 -17.89 8.35 -11.31
C ALA A 338 -17.06 8.51 -12.60
N LEU A 339 -15.86 7.92 -12.62
CA LEU A 339 -14.91 7.92 -13.73
C LEU A 339 -14.51 6.47 -14.10
N PRO A 340 -14.26 6.15 -15.38
CA PRO A 340 -13.81 4.82 -15.80
C PRO A 340 -12.35 4.57 -15.36
N LEU A 341 -11.93 3.31 -15.22
CA LEU A 341 -10.53 2.96 -14.99
C LEU A 341 -9.77 2.75 -16.31
N HIS A 342 -8.69 3.49 -16.52
CA HIS A 342 -7.85 3.49 -17.71
C HIS A 342 -8.65 3.56 -19.03
N PRO A 343 -9.39 4.66 -19.28
CA PRO A 343 -10.15 4.83 -20.52
C PRO A 343 -9.26 4.72 -21.77
N GLU A 344 -7.99 5.14 -21.71
CA GLU A 344 -6.98 5.07 -22.78
C GLU A 344 -6.70 3.65 -23.29
N TYR A 345 -7.11 2.62 -22.55
CA TYR A 345 -7.07 1.24 -23.03
C TYR A 345 -8.10 0.96 -24.14
N ARG A 346 -9.04 1.89 -24.38
CA ARG A 346 -10.05 1.88 -25.46
C ARG A 346 -10.95 0.65 -25.43
N THR A 347 -11.08 0.03 -24.25
CA THR A 347 -11.99 -1.11 -24.06
C THR A 347 -13.41 -0.67 -23.72
N VAL A 348 -13.63 0.60 -23.38
CA VAL A 348 -14.91 1.15 -22.93
C VAL A 348 -15.40 0.39 -21.67
N PRO A 349 -14.70 0.54 -20.53
CA PRO A 349 -14.90 -0.25 -19.31
C PRO A 349 -16.22 0.10 -18.61
N MET A 350 -16.86 -0.89 -17.98
CA MET A 350 -18.19 -0.73 -17.37
C MET A 350 -18.15 -0.88 -15.84
N VAL A 351 -16.95 -0.86 -15.24
CA VAL A 351 -16.79 -0.60 -13.81
C VAL A 351 -16.09 0.75 -13.62
N TRP A 352 -16.73 1.60 -12.83
CA TRP A 352 -16.38 3.00 -12.65
C TRP A 352 -16.04 3.27 -11.19
N TYR A 353 -15.36 4.38 -10.94
CA TYR A 353 -14.77 4.69 -9.64
C TYR A 353 -15.06 6.13 -9.26
N ILE A 354 -15.41 6.37 -8.00
CA ILE A 354 -15.41 7.72 -7.42
C ILE A 354 -14.04 7.90 -6.76
N PRO A 355 -13.19 8.84 -7.20
CA PRO A 355 -11.88 9.09 -6.60
C PRO A 355 -11.98 9.41 -5.10
N PRO A 356 -10.99 9.03 -4.29
CA PRO A 356 -10.99 9.29 -2.85
C PRO A 356 -10.69 10.75 -2.54
N LEU A 357 -11.31 11.30 -1.49
CA LEU A 357 -10.82 12.53 -0.88
C LEU A 357 -9.63 12.19 0.02
N SER A 358 -8.55 12.96 -0.11
CA SER A 358 -7.41 12.88 0.80
C SER A 358 -7.65 13.75 2.05
N PRO A 359 -7.04 13.44 3.20
CA PRO A 359 -6.97 14.39 4.31
C PRO A 359 -6.39 15.74 3.85
N VAL A 360 -7.06 16.83 4.24
CA VAL A 360 -6.67 18.23 3.99
C VAL A 360 -5.97 18.87 5.21
N VAL A 361 -5.96 18.15 6.33
CA VAL A 361 -5.89 18.76 7.67
C VAL A 361 -4.51 19.32 8.03
N ASP A 362 -3.42 18.78 7.49
CA ASP A 362 -2.07 19.16 7.95
C ASP A 362 -1.59 20.50 7.36
N VAL A 363 -1.99 20.88 6.14
CA VAL A 363 -1.52 22.13 5.49
C VAL A 363 -2.30 23.37 5.97
N LEU A 364 -3.58 23.20 6.33
CA LEU A 364 -4.43 24.31 6.78
C LEU A 364 -4.47 24.51 8.30
N ARG A 365 -4.00 23.54 9.10
CA ARG A 365 -3.90 23.72 10.56
C ARG A 365 -2.98 24.88 10.95
N ASP A 366 -1.94 25.12 10.15
CA ASP A 366 -0.93 26.14 10.44
C ASP A 366 -1.38 27.57 10.06
N THR A 367 -2.49 27.72 9.33
CA THR A 367 -3.01 29.03 8.90
C THR A 367 -4.18 29.55 9.75
N GLY A 368 -4.68 28.76 10.71
CA GLY A 368 -5.77 29.17 11.60
C GLY A 368 -7.17 29.24 10.96
N HIS A 369 -7.32 28.73 9.73
CA HIS A 369 -8.58 28.70 8.99
C HIS A 369 -9.31 27.36 9.16
N ASP A 370 -10.66 27.37 9.21
CA ASP A 370 -11.46 26.13 9.23
C ASP A 370 -11.29 25.39 7.90
N ALA A 371 -10.62 24.24 7.95
CA ALA A 371 -10.28 23.41 6.81
C ALA A 371 -11.50 22.78 6.10
N GLU A 372 -12.67 22.77 6.74
CA GLU A 372 -13.92 22.28 6.12
C GLU A 372 -14.96 23.40 5.86
N ASP A 373 -14.58 24.68 5.98
CA ASP A 373 -15.39 25.76 5.40
C ASP A 373 -15.24 25.79 3.88
N HIS A 374 -16.35 26.02 3.18
CA HIS A 374 -16.44 25.98 1.72
C HIS A 374 -15.39 26.85 1.01
N GLY A 375 -15.09 28.06 1.50
CA GLY A 375 -14.11 28.96 0.87
C GLY A 375 -12.69 28.39 0.89
N ASN A 376 -12.33 27.71 1.98
CA ASN A 376 -11.02 27.10 2.15
C ASN A 376 -10.94 25.70 1.54
N LEU A 377 -12.04 24.93 1.61
CA LEU A 377 -12.09 23.55 1.13
C LEU A 377 -11.89 23.46 -0.38
N PHE A 378 -12.40 24.41 -1.16
CA PHE A 378 -12.17 24.45 -2.61
C PHE A 378 -10.72 24.84 -2.95
N ALA A 379 -10.12 25.79 -2.22
CA ALA A 379 -8.70 26.12 -2.36
C ALA A 379 -7.79 24.96 -1.91
N ALA A 380 -8.26 24.14 -0.96
CA ALA A 380 -7.52 23.00 -0.42
C ALA A 380 -7.51 21.76 -1.31
N ILE A 381 -8.33 21.71 -2.38
CA ILE A 381 -8.29 20.61 -3.34
C ILE A 381 -6.92 20.54 -4.03
N GLU A 382 -6.28 21.71 -4.24
CA GLU A 382 -4.91 21.81 -4.76
C GLU A 382 -3.84 21.37 -3.74
N ALA A 383 -4.20 21.30 -2.45
CA ALA A 383 -3.32 20.92 -1.34
C ALA A 383 -3.58 19.47 -0.83
N LEU A 384 -4.39 18.68 -1.55
CA LEU A 384 -4.65 17.28 -1.19
C LEU A 384 -3.35 16.47 -1.23
N ARG A 385 -3.16 15.61 -0.22
CA ARG A 385 -1.98 14.75 -0.12
C ARG A 385 -1.89 13.74 -1.27
N ILE A 386 -3.03 13.25 -1.78
CA ILE A 386 -3.08 12.43 -3.00
C ILE A 386 -2.96 13.39 -4.20
N PRO A 387 -1.89 13.28 -5.03
CA PRO A 387 -1.74 14.13 -6.19
C PRO A 387 -2.88 13.90 -7.19
N VAL A 388 -3.51 14.98 -7.65
CA VAL A 388 -4.58 14.91 -8.65
C VAL A 388 -4.06 14.32 -9.97
N ASP A 389 -2.81 14.63 -10.35
CA ASP A 389 -2.13 14.02 -11.51
C ASP A 389 -2.16 12.49 -11.44
N TYR A 390 -1.93 11.91 -10.25
CA TYR A 390 -1.93 10.46 -10.05
C TYR A 390 -3.31 9.84 -10.28
N LEU A 391 -4.35 10.50 -9.75
CA LEU A 391 -5.74 10.08 -9.99
C LEU A 391 -6.12 10.24 -11.47
N ALA A 392 -5.63 11.28 -12.14
CA ALA A 392 -5.89 11.54 -13.54
C ALA A 392 -5.29 10.46 -14.46
N GLN A 393 -4.08 10.00 -14.16
CA GLN A 393 -3.46 8.88 -14.88
C GLN A 393 -4.28 7.58 -14.75
N LEU A 394 -4.93 7.35 -13.60
CA LEU A 394 -5.80 6.19 -13.40
C LEU A 394 -7.15 6.31 -14.11
N PHE A 395 -7.79 7.49 -14.06
CA PHE A 395 -9.22 7.59 -14.36
C PHE A 395 -9.57 8.37 -15.62
N THR A 396 -8.66 9.18 -16.15
CA THR A 396 -8.98 10.19 -17.18
C THR A 396 -7.85 10.38 -18.20
N ALA A 397 -6.99 9.36 -18.38
CA ALA A 397 -5.86 9.41 -19.33
C ALA A 397 -4.95 10.65 -19.12
N GLY A 398 -4.76 11.04 -17.85
CA GLY A 398 -3.93 12.17 -17.45
C GLY A 398 -4.60 13.55 -17.48
N ASP A 399 -5.88 13.65 -17.84
CA ASP A 399 -6.63 14.92 -17.74
C ASP A 399 -7.10 15.16 -16.29
N THR A 400 -6.56 16.18 -15.63
CA THR A 400 -6.90 16.49 -14.23
C THR A 400 -8.28 17.14 -14.08
N ALA A 401 -8.79 17.83 -15.10
CA ALA A 401 -9.98 18.65 -14.98
C ALA A 401 -11.25 17.85 -14.56
N PRO A 402 -11.52 16.64 -15.12
CA PRO A 402 -12.65 15.85 -14.64
C PRO A 402 -12.46 15.35 -13.20
N VAL A 403 -11.24 14.98 -12.80
CA VAL A 403 -10.95 14.54 -11.43
C VAL A 403 -11.20 15.68 -10.44
N GLU A 404 -10.67 16.87 -10.72
CA GLU A 404 -10.91 18.07 -9.89
C GLU A 404 -12.40 18.38 -9.77
N ALA A 405 -13.15 18.29 -10.88
CA ALA A 405 -14.59 18.50 -10.86
C ALA A 405 -15.32 17.50 -9.96
N VAL A 406 -14.90 16.22 -9.95
CA VAL A 406 -15.45 15.22 -9.03
C VAL A 406 -15.11 15.57 -7.58
N LEU A 407 -13.84 15.87 -7.29
CA LEU A 407 -13.39 16.19 -5.93
C LEU A 407 -14.10 17.44 -5.39
N ARG A 408 -14.33 18.46 -6.24
CA ARG A 408 -15.12 19.65 -5.91
C ARG A 408 -16.56 19.31 -5.54
N ARG A 409 -17.23 18.44 -6.30
CA ARG A 409 -18.61 18.00 -5.98
C ARG A 409 -18.68 17.20 -4.67
N MET A 410 -17.72 16.30 -4.45
CA MET A 410 -17.64 15.52 -3.22
C MET A 410 -17.36 16.41 -1.98
N ALA A 411 -16.46 17.39 -2.13
CA ALA A 411 -16.17 18.39 -1.12
C ALA A 411 -17.38 19.29 -0.82
N ALA A 412 -18.07 19.76 -1.86
CA ALA A 412 -19.28 20.57 -1.73
C ALA A 412 -20.39 19.83 -0.97
N MET A 413 -20.63 18.56 -1.31
CA MET A 413 -21.57 17.71 -0.57
C MET A 413 -21.21 17.60 0.91
N ARG A 414 -19.93 17.38 1.25
CA ARG A 414 -19.48 17.30 2.64
C ARG A 414 -19.68 18.62 3.39
N SER A 415 -19.32 19.75 2.77
CA SER A 415 -19.47 21.07 3.37
C SER A 415 -20.95 21.43 3.58
N TYR A 416 -21.80 21.21 2.56
CA TYR A 416 -23.24 21.43 2.65
C TYR A 416 -23.88 20.58 3.75
N MET A 417 -23.57 19.28 3.79
CA MET A 417 -24.13 18.37 4.80
C MET A 417 -23.57 18.62 6.21
N ARG A 418 -22.38 19.22 6.34
CA ARG A 418 -21.85 19.66 7.65
C ARG A 418 -22.75 20.74 8.25
N ASP A 419 -23.14 21.74 7.47
CA ASP A 419 -24.06 22.79 7.94
C ASP A 419 -25.39 22.20 8.40
N VAL A 420 -25.99 21.33 7.57
CA VAL A 420 -27.23 20.62 7.90
C VAL A 420 -27.09 19.80 9.19
N ASN A 421 -26.02 19.03 9.33
CA ASN A 421 -25.80 18.15 10.49
C ASN A 421 -25.48 18.92 11.79
N LEU A 422 -24.91 20.13 11.68
CA LEU A 422 -24.65 21.01 12.82
C LEU A 422 -25.85 21.90 13.17
N GLY A 423 -26.99 21.73 12.49
CA GLY A 423 -28.20 22.56 12.71
C GLY A 423 -28.04 24.00 12.22
N ARG A 424 -27.05 24.27 11.35
CA ARG A 424 -26.85 25.57 10.71
C ARG A 424 -27.77 25.66 9.48
N PRO A 425 -28.19 26.88 9.09
CA PRO A 425 -28.93 27.04 7.85
C PRO A 425 -28.07 26.59 6.66
N PRO A 426 -28.60 25.72 5.76
CA PRO A 426 -27.86 25.33 4.56
C PRO A 426 -27.60 26.54 3.66
N ARG A 427 -26.45 26.52 2.99
CA ARG A 427 -25.96 27.59 2.11
C ARG A 427 -26.08 27.19 0.64
N PRO A 428 -27.05 27.73 -0.13
CA PRO A 428 -27.26 27.37 -1.53
C PRO A 428 -26.07 27.69 -2.44
N GLU A 429 -25.22 28.65 -2.05
CA GLU A 429 -24.00 28.99 -2.77
C GLU A 429 -23.01 27.81 -2.87
N ILE A 430 -22.99 26.89 -1.91
CA ILE A 430 -22.12 25.71 -1.93
C ILE A 430 -22.52 24.76 -3.07
N ALA A 431 -23.82 24.53 -3.25
CA ALA A 431 -24.34 23.71 -4.34
C ALA A 431 -24.05 24.38 -5.70
N THR A 432 -24.32 25.68 -5.79
CA THR A 432 -24.12 26.46 -7.00
C THR A 432 -22.65 26.48 -7.44
N ALA A 433 -21.70 26.62 -6.50
CA ALA A 433 -20.27 26.58 -6.77
C ALA A 433 -19.78 25.24 -7.35
N ALA A 434 -20.46 24.14 -7.02
CA ALA A 434 -20.19 22.80 -7.59
C ALA A 434 -20.99 22.51 -8.87
N GLY A 435 -21.80 23.47 -9.35
CA GLY A 435 -22.69 23.30 -10.49
C GLY A 435 -23.81 22.28 -10.22
N MET A 436 -24.32 22.23 -8.99
CA MET A 436 -25.37 21.30 -8.55
C MET A 436 -26.51 22.06 -7.86
N SER A 437 -27.70 21.46 -7.79
CA SER A 437 -28.77 21.95 -6.92
C SER A 437 -28.63 21.39 -5.50
N GLU A 438 -29.29 22.02 -4.53
CA GLU A 438 -29.35 21.52 -3.15
C GLU A 438 -29.96 20.12 -3.08
N GLU A 439 -31.02 19.88 -3.85
CA GLU A 439 -31.66 18.56 -3.98
C GLU A 439 -30.67 17.52 -4.51
N GLN A 440 -29.89 17.86 -5.54
CA GLN A 440 -28.87 16.96 -6.08
C GLN A 440 -27.77 16.63 -5.06
N LEU A 441 -27.32 17.61 -4.25
CA LEU A 441 -26.36 17.34 -3.18
C LEU A 441 -26.95 16.43 -2.11
N TYR A 442 -28.20 16.67 -1.70
CA TYR A 442 -28.88 15.86 -0.70
C TYR A 442 -29.12 14.42 -1.17
N ASP A 443 -29.55 14.24 -2.42
CA ASP A 443 -29.74 12.91 -3.00
C ASP A 443 -28.42 12.17 -3.20
N MET A 444 -27.36 12.87 -3.61
CA MET A 444 -26.03 12.31 -3.68
C MET A 444 -25.54 11.87 -2.29
N TYR A 445 -25.77 12.67 -1.24
CA TYR A 445 -25.49 12.29 0.15
C TYR A 445 -26.29 11.05 0.55
N ARG A 446 -27.58 10.99 0.24
CA ARG A 446 -28.40 9.81 0.52
C ARG A 446 -27.84 8.56 -0.15
N LEU A 447 -27.40 8.65 -1.40
CA LEU A 447 -26.83 7.52 -2.14
C LEU A 447 -25.45 7.12 -1.63
N LEU A 448 -24.57 8.08 -1.32
CA LEU A 448 -23.17 7.81 -0.96
C LEU A 448 -22.97 7.55 0.54
N ALA A 449 -23.64 8.29 1.41
CA ALA A 449 -23.49 8.18 2.87
C ALA A 449 -24.48 7.17 3.49
N LEU A 450 -25.80 7.40 3.33
CA LEU A 450 -26.81 6.48 3.89
C LEU A 450 -26.77 5.12 3.20
N ALA A 451 -26.66 5.15 1.86
CA ALA A 451 -26.32 4.02 1.00
C ALA A 451 -27.16 2.76 1.29
N LYS A 452 -28.49 2.93 1.36
CA LYS A 452 -29.46 1.85 1.63
C LYS A 452 -29.32 0.71 0.63
N TYR A 453 -29.58 -0.52 1.06
CA TYR A 453 -29.31 -1.73 0.27
C TYR A 453 -30.03 -1.66 -1.09
N GLU A 454 -31.33 -1.37 -1.08
CA GLU A 454 -32.19 -1.26 -2.26
C GLU A 454 -31.83 -0.10 -3.21
N GLN A 455 -31.08 0.90 -2.71
CA GLN A 455 -30.59 2.00 -3.52
C GLN A 455 -29.20 1.73 -4.11
N ARG A 456 -28.41 0.84 -3.48
CA ARG A 456 -27.10 0.45 -4.01
C ARG A 456 -27.21 -0.60 -5.10
N TYR A 457 -28.14 -1.53 -4.96
CA TYR A 457 -28.25 -2.69 -5.84
C TYR A 457 -29.61 -2.66 -6.53
N VAL A 458 -29.64 -2.09 -7.72
CA VAL A 458 -30.82 -2.07 -8.58
C VAL A 458 -30.57 -3.07 -9.71
N VAL A 459 -30.83 -4.34 -9.40
CA VAL A 459 -30.58 -5.49 -10.28
C VAL A 459 -31.93 -6.09 -10.68
N PRO A 460 -32.40 -5.93 -11.93
CA PRO A 460 -33.58 -6.62 -12.41
C PRO A 460 -33.28 -8.12 -12.58
N THR A 461 -34.33 -8.94 -12.58
CA THR A 461 -34.20 -10.37 -12.90
C THR A 461 -33.87 -10.55 -14.38
N ALA A 462 -33.05 -11.54 -14.71
CA ALA A 462 -32.85 -11.90 -16.11
C ALA A 462 -34.07 -12.66 -16.63
N HIS A 463 -34.60 -12.21 -17.76
CA HIS A 463 -35.69 -12.88 -18.47
C HIS A 463 -35.15 -14.07 -19.28
N ALA A 464 -34.68 -15.11 -18.59
CA ALA A 464 -34.11 -16.31 -19.22
C ALA A 464 -35.09 -17.02 -20.17
N GLU A 465 -36.40 -16.90 -19.91
CA GLU A 465 -37.48 -17.37 -20.77
C GLU A 465 -37.50 -16.69 -22.15
N GLN A 466 -37.00 -15.46 -22.24
CA GLN A 466 -36.87 -14.73 -23.51
C GLN A 466 -35.54 -15.04 -24.21
N ALA A 467 -34.49 -15.39 -23.45
CA ALA A 467 -33.17 -15.75 -23.98
C ALA A 467 -33.21 -17.05 -24.81
N HIS A 468 -33.98 -18.06 -24.39
CA HIS A 468 -34.17 -19.29 -25.18
C HIS A 468 -34.85 -19.04 -26.54
N GLY A 469 -35.71 -18.02 -26.66
CA GLY A 469 -36.32 -17.64 -27.95
C GLY A 469 -35.31 -17.05 -28.95
N LEU A 470 -34.19 -16.49 -28.46
CA LEU A 470 -33.10 -15.97 -29.30
C LEU A 470 -32.12 -17.06 -29.75
N GLU A 471 -32.00 -18.16 -28.99
CA GLU A 471 -31.23 -19.35 -29.38
C GLU A 471 -31.88 -20.08 -30.57
N GLU A 472 -33.22 -20.12 -30.63
CA GLU A 472 -33.95 -20.74 -31.75
C GLU A 472 -34.01 -19.86 -33.02
N GLY A 473 -33.84 -18.54 -32.90
CA GLY A 473 -33.90 -17.59 -34.02
C GLY A 473 -32.54 -17.22 -34.66
N GLY A 474 -31.42 -17.55 -33.99
CA GLY A 474 -30.10 -17.04 -34.35
C GLY A 474 -29.30 -17.86 -35.38
N ASP A 475 -29.67 -19.12 -35.64
CA ASP A 475 -28.76 -20.08 -36.27
C ASP A 475 -28.89 -20.22 -37.81
N ALA A 476 -29.75 -19.42 -38.47
CA ALA A 476 -29.98 -19.56 -39.92
C ALA A 476 -29.68 -18.31 -40.78
N GLN A 477 -29.64 -17.09 -40.24
CA GLN A 477 -29.67 -15.88 -41.09
C GLN A 477 -28.39 -15.02 -41.03
N LEU A 478 -27.60 -15.06 -39.97
CA LEU A 478 -26.39 -14.23 -39.85
C LEU A 478 -25.13 -14.86 -40.48
N TYR A 479 -25.13 -16.18 -40.76
CA TYR A 479 -24.02 -16.85 -41.43
C TYR A 479 -24.07 -16.79 -42.96
N ALA A 480 -25.23 -16.50 -43.58
CA ALA A 480 -25.41 -16.58 -45.03
C ALA A 480 -24.89 -15.35 -45.80
N ARG A 481 -24.67 -14.20 -45.15
CA ARG A 481 -24.39 -12.93 -45.85
C ARG A 481 -22.92 -12.60 -46.09
N CYS A 482 -21.99 -13.45 -45.63
CA CYS A 482 -20.55 -13.25 -45.83
C CYS A 482 -19.93 -14.13 -46.94
N GLN A 483 -20.72 -14.93 -47.67
CA GLN A 483 -20.20 -15.89 -48.67
C GLN A 483 -20.62 -15.63 -50.12
N SER A 484 -21.33 -14.54 -50.44
CA SER A 484 -21.76 -14.27 -51.82
C SER A 484 -20.81 -13.35 -52.59
N ARG A 485 -19.69 -13.91 -53.08
CA ARG A 485 -19.12 -13.52 -54.39
C ARG A 485 -18.55 -14.76 -55.08
N PRO A 486 -18.84 -14.97 -56.39
CA PRO A 486 -18.59 -16.25 -57.05
C PRO A 486 -17.15 -16.34 -57.55
N SER A 487 -16.51 -17.49 -57.34
CA SER A 487 -15.39 -17.93 -58.16
C SER A 487 -15.53 -19.43 -58.40
N ALA A 488 -15.19 -19.82 -59.63
CA ALA A 488 -15.63 -21.02 -60.32
C ALA A 488 -15.19 -22.36 -59.69
N THR A 489 -16.05 -23.37 -59.86
CA THR A 489 -15.79 -24.82 -59.79
C THR A 489 -14.77 -25.27 -60.86
N PRO A 490 -14.13 -26.48 -60.78
CA PRO A 490 -14.77 -27.75 -60.40
C PRO A 490 -13.96 -28.82 -59.63
N GLY A 491 -14.74 -29.75 -59.03
CA GLY A 491 -14.38 -31.16 -58.83
C GLY A 491 -14.01 -31.57 -57.41
N ASP A 492 -14.90 -32.26 -56.68
CA ASP A 492 -14.92 -33.73 -56.65
C ASP A 492 -16.01 -34.26 -55.68
N ARG A 493 -16.55 -35.43 -56.00
CA ARG A 493 -17.65 -36.13 -55.32
C ARG A 493 -17.12 -36.92 -54.12
N HIS A 494 -17.85 -36.97 -53.00
CA HIS A 494 -18.37 -38.24 -52.44
C HIS A 494 -19.17 -38.12 -51.12
N ARG A 495 -20.40 -38.67 -51.20
CA ARG A 495 -21.21 -39.42 -50.20
C ARG A 495 -21.48 -38.84 -48.80
N ARG A 496 -22.72 -38.35 -48.65
CA ARG A 496 -23.50 -38.31 -47.41
C ARG A 496 -24.00 -39.72 -47.02
N ARG A 497 -23.98 -40.04 -45.73
CA ARG A 497 -24.89 -41.02 -45.10
C ARG A 497 -25.50 -40.39 -43.85
N HIS A 498 -26.84 -40.28 -43.87
CA HIS A 498 -27.70 -40.00 -42.73
C HIS A 498 -27.81 -41.24 -41.83
N VAL A 499 -27.85 -41.06 -40.50
CA VAL A 499 -28.67 -41.87 -39.60
C VAL A 499 -29.31 -40.95 -38.56
N ARG A 500 -30.59 -41.21 -38.30
CA ARG A 500 -31.58 -40.41 -37.55
C ARG A 500 -31.44 -40.58 -36.02
N GLY A 501 -32.09 -39.68 -35.30
CA GLY A 501 -32.10 -39.60 -33.84
C GLY A 501 -33.05 -40.56 -33.13
N THR A 502 -33.12 -40.39 -31.81
CA THR A 502 -34.22 -40.82 -30.96
C THR A 502 -34.39 -39.82 -29.81
N ALA A 503 -35.63 -39.37 -29.64
CA ALA A 503 -36.09 -38.43 -28.62
C ALA A 503 -36.89 -39.19 -27.54
N LEU A 504 -36.76 -38.79 -26.26
CA LEU A 504 -37.69 -39.10 -25.17
C LEU A 504 -37.61 -37.92 -24.16
N ARG A 505 -38.57 -36.99 -24.19
CA ARG A 505 -39.87 -36.92 -23.46
C ARG A 505 -39.78 -36.34 -22.04
N HIS A 506 -40.49 -35.23 -21.87
CA HIS A 506 -40.82 -34.49 -20.65
C HIS A 506 -41.53 -35.32 -19.57
N VAL A 507 -41.28 -34.96 -18.31
CA VAL A 507 -42.26 -35.01 -17.21
C VAL A 507 -42.13 -33.71 -16.42
N SER A 508 -43.26 -33.08 -16.10
CA SER A 508 -43.37 -31.81 -15.37
C SER A 508 -43.85 -32.00 -13.92
N ALA A 509 -43.53 -30.99 -13.13
CA ALA A 509 -44.28 -30.39 -12.01
C ALA A 509 -44.27 -31.01 -10.59
N ALA A 510 -44.08 -30.06 -9.65
CA ALA A 510 -44.64 -29.94 -8.30
C ALA A 510 -43.84 -30.50 -7.11
N GLY A 511 -43.69 -29.65 -6.08
CA GLY A 511 -43.39 -30.05 -4.71
C GLY A 511 -42.37 -29.19 -3.97
N ALA A 512 -42.81 -28.08 -3.39
CA ALA A 512 -42.08 -27.37 -2.34
C ALA A 512 -42.25 -28.11 -0.99
N GLY A 513 -41.22 -28.07 -0.14
CA GLY A 513 -41.35 -28.33 1.30
C GLY A 513 -40.53 -29.51 1.82
N GLU A 514 -39.75 -29.21 2.85
CA GLU A 514 -39.18 -30.13 3.85
C GLU A 514 -37.98 -31.01 3.42
N ILE A 515 -36.82 -30.78 4.06
CA ILE A 515 -36.23 -31.70 5.05
C ILE A 515 -34.95 -31.05 5.58
N ARG A 516 -35.07 -30.47 6.78
CA ARG A 516 -33.98 -30.34 7.75
C ARG A 516 -34.03 -31.62 8.60
N ALA A 517 -32.85 -32.12 8.96
CA ALA A 517 -32.56 -33.19 9.93
C ALA A 517 -32.28 -34.59 9.32
N ALA A 518 -30.98 -34.93 9.26
CA ALA A 518 -30.47 -36.25 9.60
C ALA A 518 -28.95 -36.18 9.80
N LEU A 519 -28.53 -35.65 10.94
CA LEU A 519 -27.26 -36.01 11.56
C LEU A 519 -27.51 -37.28 12.38
N ARG A 520 -26.79 -38.38 12.08
CA ARG A 520 -26.09 -39.28 13.02
C ARG A 520 -26.11 -40.75 12.60
N ARG A 521 -24.88 -41.31 12.60
CA ARG A 521 -24.47 -42.69 12.87
C ARG A 521 -24.68 -43.76 11.79
N SER A 522 -23.55 -44.24 11.26
CA SER A 522 -23.20 -45.67 11.38
C SER A 522 -21.69 -45.84 11.20
N ASP A 523 -21.04 -46.25 12.29
CA ASP A 523 -19.75 -46.92 12.29
C ASP A 523 -19.86 -48.26 11.56
N GLY A 524 -18.77 -48.69 10.91
CA GLY A 524 -18.71 -50.00 10.25
C GLY A 524 -17.35 -50.28 9.65
N SER A 525 -16.41 -50.73 10.48
CA SER A 525 -15.09 -51.24 10.12
C SER A 525 -15.14 -52.43 9.15
N CYS A 526 -14.17 -52.51 8.22
CA CYS A 526 -13.58 -53.80 7.89
C CYS A 526 -12.12 -53.65 7.43
N ARG A 527 -11.23 -54.31 8.18
CA ARG A 527 -9.82 -54.57 7.84
C ARG A 527 -9.76 -55.76 6.89
N THR A 528 -8.88 -55.72 5.89
CA THR A 528 -8.04 -56.87 5.53
C THR A 528 -6.72 -56.34 4.96
N GLY A 529 -5.61 -56.90 5.41
CA GLY A 529 -4.28 -56.56 4.98
C GLY A 529 -3.71 -57.59 4.02
N ALA A 530 -2.65 -57.21 3.30
CA ALA A 530 -1.66 -58.15 2.81
C ALA A 530 -0.29 -57.45 2.75
N ARG A 531 0.65 -58.01 3.51
CA ARG A 531 2.07 -57.68 3.52
C ARG A 531 2.74 -58.25 2.27
N ALA A 532 3.69 -57.52 1.68
CA ALA A 532 4.80 -58.12 0.96
C ALA A 532 6.10 -57.38 1.36
N ARG A 533 7.00 -58.13 1.99
CA ARG A 533 8.37 -57.72 2.33
C ARG A 533 9.26 -57.99 1.11
N GLY A 534 10.04 -57.00 0.69
CA GLY A 534 11.21 -57.17 -0.18
C GLY A 534 12.42 -56.56 0.51
N THR A 535 13.46 -57.35 0.72
CA THR A 535 14.64 -56.99 1.50
C THR A 535 15.83 -56.63 0.61
N ARG A 536 16.53 -55.56 1.03
CA ARG A 536 17.98 -55.29 0.98
C ARG A 536 18.73 -55.42 -0.35
N HIS A 537 19.34 -54.29 -0.76
CA HIS A 537 20.79 -54.25 -0.95
C HIS A 537 21.41 -53.01 -0.30
N ARG A 538 22.39 -53.28 0.57
CA ARG A 538 23.32 -52.34 1.21
C ARG A 538 24.46 -52.04 0.22
N MET A 539 24.87 -50.78 0.09
CA MET A 539 26.27 -50.43 -0.15
C MET A 539 26.75 -49.44 0.92
N ARG A 540 27.95 -49.72 1.43
CA ARG A 540 28.64 -49.07 2.54
C ARG A 540 29.54 -47.93 2.03
N SER A 541 29.37 -46.75 2.64
CA SER A 541 30.37 -45.82 3.19
C SER A 541 31.81 -45.72 2.64
N GLY A 542 32.20 -44.46 2.34
CA GLY A 542 33.56 -43.90 2.37
C GLY A 542 33.51 -42.36 2.55
N PRO A 543 34.55 -41.68 3.09
CA PRO A 543 34.37 -40.71 4.18
C PRO A 543 34.52 -39.20 3.85
N ARG A 544 33.89 -38.40 4.73
CA ARG A 544 34.29 -37.07 5.25
C ARG A 544 34.89 -36.04 4.28
N ARG A 545 34.15 -34.93 4.06
CA ARG A 545 34.71 -33.56 4.13
C ARG A 545 33.73 -32.64 4.86
N ARG A 546 34.21 -32.01 5.94
CA ARG A 546 33.58 -30.85 6.58
C ARG A 546 33.90 -29.60 5.73
N PRO A 547 32.92 -28.76 5.40
CA PRO A 547 33.06 -27.31 5.40
C PRO A 547 32.40 -26.82 6.70
N GLY A 548 33.14 -26.30 7.68
CA GLY A 548 33.88 -25.05 7.55
C GLY A 548 32.98 -23.96 8.14
N ASP A 549 33.25 -23.61 9.39
CA ASP A 549 32.64 -22.48 10.12
C ASP A 549 32.56 -21.24 9.23
N GLY A 550 31.35 -20.91 8.78
CA GLY A 550 31.00 -19.65 8.15
C GLY A 550 30.66 -18.64 9.23
N ARG A 551 31.70 -17.97 9.71
CA ARG A 551 31.73 -16.82 10.63
C ARG A 551 30.44 -16.00 10.66
N LEU A 552 29.87 -15.87 11.86
CA LEU A 552 29.06 -14.72 12.27
C LEU A 552 29.80 -13.43 11.90
N GLY A 553 29.14 -12.60 11.10
CA GLY A 553 29.65 -11.33 10.61
C GLY A 553 30.07 -10.42 11.77
N SER A 554 31.33 -9.98 11.71
CA SER A 554 31.97 -9.08 12.66
C SER A 554 31.31 -7.71 12.71
N VAL A 555 31.05 -7.22 13.92
CA VAL A 555 30.78 -5.81 14.21
C VAL A 555 31.95 -4.97 13.67
N ARG A 556 31.68 -4.12 12.66
CA ARG A 556 32.62 -3.12 12.14
C ARG A 556 32.00 -1.74 12.30
N ARG A 557 32.55 -0.95 13.22
CA ARG A 557 32.49 0.53 13.33
C ARG A 557 31.09 1.13 13.10
N LYS A 558 30.44 1.53 14.20
CA LYS A 558 29.10 2.15 14.28
C LYS A 558 28.92 3.37 13.34
N LEU A 559 30.02 3.89 12.83
CA LEU A 559 30.06 5.08 12.00
C LEU A 559 31.18 5.00 10.94
N ARG A 560 30.91 5.44 9.70
CA ARG A 560 31.91 5.55 8.62
C ARG A 560 31.97 6.96 8.02
N ARG A 561 33.18 7.49 7.84
CA ARG A 561 33.46 8.73 7.09
C ARG A 561 33.69 8.39 5.62
N ALA A 562 32.97 9.03 4.70
CA ALA A 562 33.16 8.83 3.26
C ALA A 562 34.56 9.31 2.82
N HIS A 563 35.31 8.47 2.11
CA HIS A 563 36.56 8.87 1.46
C HIS A 563 36.25 9.53 0.11
N SER A 564 36.68 10.80 -0.05
CA SER A 564 36.66 11.49 -1.34
C SER A 564 37.81 11.00 -2.23
N GLY A 565 37.47 10.28 -3.30
CA GLY A 565 38.39 9.98 -4.39
C GLY A 565 38.58 11.20 -5.30
N ARG A 566 39.83 11.63 -5.48
CA ARG A 566 40.31 12.40 -6.65
C ARG A 566 40.15 11.50 -7.90
N GLY A 567 39.89 11.94 -9.11
CA GLY A 567 39.65 13.25 -9.71
C GLY A 567 39.37 13.00 -11.19
N GLY A 568 38.40 13.69 -11.77
CA GLY A 568 38.08 13.67 -13.19
C GLY A 568 37.64 15.07 -13.57
N GLU A 569 38.40 15.67 -14.48
CA GLU A 569 38.27 17.06 -14.96
C GLU A 569 36.91 17.33 -15.63
N LEU A 570 36.47 18.60 -15.58
CA LEU A 570 35.83 19.38 -16.66
C LEU A 570 35.48 20.82 -16.15
N PRO A 571 35.21 21.82 -17.02
CA PRO A 571 36.08 23.00 -17.15
C PRO A 571 35.49 24.33 -16.65
N HIS A 572 36.38 25.31 -16.54
CA HIS A 572 36.12 26.72 -16.24
C HIS A 572 35.10 27.39 -17.17
N VAL A 573 34.18 28.17 -16.58
CA VAL A 573 33.55 29.33 -17.23
C VAL A 573 33.55 30.53 -16.28
N ALA A 574 33.84 31.68 -16.87
CA ALA A 574 34.21 32.99 -16.33
C ALA A 574 33.19 33.66 -15.39
N GLY A 575 33.71 34.38 -14.38
CA GLY A 575 33.06 35.56 -13.79
C GLY A 575 33.39 36.82 -14.62
N PRO A 576 32.61 37.92 -14.50
CA PRO A 576 33.04 39.06 -13.65
C PRO A 576 31.82 39.90 -13.13
N PRO A 577 31.96 41.16 -12.67
CA PRO A 577 32.67 41.61 -11.47
C PRO A 577 31.84 42.55 -10.54
N ASP A 578 32.28 42.60 -9.27
CA ASP A 578 32.50 43.78 -8.40
C ASP A 578 31.74 45.12 -8.63
N ARG A 579 31.09 45.67 -7.57
CA ARG A 579 31.45 46.96 -6.92
C ARG A 579 30.43 47.49 -5.88
N ARG A 580 30.99 47.75 -4.68
CA ARG A 580 30.90 48.97 -3.82
C ARG A 580 29.64 49.32 -3.00
N ARG A 581 29.83 49.21 -1.66
CA ARG A 581 29.82 50.23 -0.57
C ARG A 581 28.80 51.39 -0.59
N ALA A 582 28.12 51.58 0.55
CA ALA A 582 28.09 52.79 1.43
C ALA A 582 26.96 52.61 2.49
N HIS A 583 27.24 52.51 3.80
CA HIS A 583 27.47 53.55 4.84
C HIS A 583 26.21 54.12 5.54
N LEU A 584 26.26 54.08 6.89
CA LEU A 584 25.73 55.03 7.90
C LEU A 584 24.19 55.05 8.12
N ALA A 585 23.59 55.23 9.31
CA ALA A 585 24.05 55.59 10.66
C ALA A 585 22.91 55.41 11.69
N THR A 586 23.28 55.38 13.00
CA THR A 586 22.55 55.85 14.23
C THR A 586 21.20 55.21 14.59
N ASP A 587 20.82 54.97 15.86
CA ASP A 587 20.96 55.84 17.02
C ASP A 587 20.74 55.12 18.39
N ALA A 588 21.22 55.82 19.41
CA ALA A 588 21.13 55.79 20.89
C ALA A 588 20.23 54.82 21.69
N GLY A 589 20.71 54.50 22.91
CA GLY A 589 19.86 54.26 24.08
C GLY A 589 20.46 53.45 25.24
N GLU A 590 21.35 54.04 26.03
CA GLU A 590 21.68 53.59 27.41
C GLU A 590 20.64 54.16 28.40
N PRO A 591 20.43 53.60 29.61
CA PRO A 591 21.21 54.14 30.74
C PRO A 591 21.48 53.20 31.95
N ALA A 592 22.51 53.62 32.70
CA ALA A 592 22.59 53.77 34.16
C ALA A 592 23.28 52.68 35.02
N GLN A 593 24.33 53.19 35.69
CA GLN A 593 25.18 52.62 36.73
C GLN A 593 24.58 52.73 38.14
N LEU A 594 25.01 51.84 39.04
CA LEU A 594 25.13 51.96 40.52
C LEU A 594 25.85 50.67 40.96
N GLY A 595 26.85 50.56 41.84
CA GLY A 595 27.55 51.44 42.76
C GLY A 595 28.48 50.54 43.62
N ARG A 596 29.65 51.09 43.98
CA ARG A 596 30.77 50.61 44.82
C ARG A 596 30.50 49.56 45.93
N ALA A 597 31.49 48.69 46.19
CA ALA A 597 32.26 48.68 47.46
C ALA A 597 33.45 47.69 47.43
N ARG A 598 34.61 48.16 47.93
CA ARG A 598 35.82 47.40 48.25
C ARG A 598 35.73 46.85 49.68
N THR A 599 36.23 45.64 49.94
CA THR A 599 36.97 45.31 51.16
C THR A 599 38.00 44.22 50.90
N ALA A 600 39.14 44.38 51.57
CA ALA A 600 40.37 43.62 51.41
C ALA A 600 40.45 42.42 52.37
N GLY A 601 41.22 41.40 51.96
CA GLY A 601 41.67 40.30 52.80
C GLY A 601 42.34 39.21 51.96
N GLY A 602 43.66 39.28 51.78
CA GLY A 602 44.48 38.13 51.34
C GLY A 602 45.18 37.47 52.53
N PRO A 603 46.15 36.57 52.33
CA PRO A 603 46.35 35.63 51.21
C PRO A 603 46.61 34.18 51.72
N VAL A 604 46.36 33.15 50.91
CA VAL A 604 47.14 31.90 51.00
C VAL A 604 47.42 31.40 49.60
N THR A 605 48.71 31.26 49.33
CA THR A 605 49.36 30.84 48.09
C THR A 605 49.00 29.41 47.70
N ALA A 606 48.45 29.23 46.51
CA ALA A 606 48.42 27.92 45.83
C ALA A 606 49.27 28.02 44.56
N ALA A 607 50.26 27.12 44.48
CA ALA A 607 51.26 27.05 43.45
C ALA A 607 50.66 26.97 42.04
N ALA A 608 51.27 27.71 41.13
CA ALA A 608 50.98 27.70 39.70
C ALA A 608 51.21 26.29 39.11
N GLY A 609 50.13 25.64 38.69
CA GLY A 609 50.16 24.54 37.73
C GLY A 609 50.09 25.11 36.32
N ARG A 610 51.11 24.84 35.50
CA ARG A 610 51.22 25.25 34.09
C ARG A 610 49.90 24.97 33.33
N GLU A 611 49.27 26.00 32.79
CA GLU A 611 48.14 25.85 31.87
C GLU A 611 48.60 25.13 30.59
N ALA A 612 47.96 24.00 30.29
CA ALA A 612 48.17 23.27 29.04
C ALA A 612 47.61 24.08 27.86
N SER A 613 48.35 24.10 26.74
CA SER A 613 47.99 24.77 25.49
C SER A 613 46.58 24.35 24.99
N PRO A 614 45.80 25.22 24.32
CA PRO A 614 44.44 24.91 23.85
C PRO A 614 44.36 23.61 23.03
N MET A 615 45.37 23.35 22.20
CA MET A 615 45.47 22.16 21.33
C MET A 615 45.66 20.84 22.12
N THR A 616 46.35 20.89 23.27
CA THR A 616 46.49 19.76 24.20
C THR A 616 45.21 19.46 24.98
N ARG A 617 44.35 20.46 25.23
CA ARG A 617 43.05 20.27 25.91
C ARG A 617 42.03 19.59 24.98
N THR A 618 41.98 19.97 23.70
CA THR A 618 41.08 19.35 22.70
C THR A 618 41.45 17.90 22.41
N THR A 619 42.73 17.61 22.19
CA THR A 619 43.20 16.23 21.90
C THR A 619 42.90 15.27 23.05
N THR A 620 43.11 15.71 24.29
CA THR A 620 42.81 14.93 25.49
C THR A 620 41.30 14.68 25.65
N ARG A 621 40.47 15.67 25.30
CA ARG A 621 39.01 15.56 25.34
C ARG A 621 38.47 14.60 24.28
N CYS A 622 38.98 14.66 23.06
CA CYS A 622 38.63 13.72 21.98
C CYS A 622 38.97 12.27 22.37
N ALA A 623 40.15 12.03 22.95
CA ALA A 623 40.54 10.71 23.44
C ALA A 623 39.62 10.21 24.55
N ALA A 624 39.23 11.08 25.49
CA ALA A 624 38.27 10.75 26.54
C ALA A 624 36.90 10.35 25.98
N TRP A 625 36.34 11.12 25.04
CA TRP A 625 35.05 10.81 24.41
C TRP A 625 35.08 9.48 23.64
N GLN A 626 36.19 9.17 22.96
CA GLN A 626 36.33 7.88 22.29
C GLN A 626 36.32 6.70 23.28
N ILE A 627 37.02 6.83 24.41
CA ILE A 627 37.05 5.79 25.45
C ILE A 627 35.66 5.63 26.09
N GLN A 628 35.00 6.74 26.41
CA GLN A 628 33.66 6.74 27.01
C GLN A 628 32.60 6.15 26.06
N SER A 629 32.69 6.44 24.76
CA SER A 629 31.83 5.84 23.73
C SER A 629 31.95 4.32 23.72
N LEU A 630 33.18 3.79 23.70
CA LEU A 630 33.43 2.35 23.71
C LEU A 630 32.91 1.69 25.00
N LEU A 631 33.11 2.31 26.15
CA LEU A 631 32.66 1.79 27.45
C LEU A 631 31.14 1.85 27.67
N LEU A 632 30.41 2.66 26.90
CA LEU A 632 28.94 2.66 26.84
C LEU A 632 28.38 1.64 25.84
N GLY A 633 29.21 1.02 25.01
CA GLY A 633 28.79 -0.04 24.11
C GLY A 633 28.42 -1.33 24.85
N TYR A 634 27.65 -2.19 24.18
CA TYR A 634 27.36 -3.54 24.67
C TYR A 634 28.67 -4.33 24.88
N PRO A 635 28.81 -5.11 25.97
CA PRO A 635 30.04 -5.84 26.30
C PRO A 635 30.23 -7.10 25.43
N ASP A 636 30.45 -6.89 24.14
CA ASP A 636 30.77 -7.93 23.18
C ASP A 636 32.26 -8.34 23.22
N GLY A 637 32.62 -9.38 22.47
CA GLY A 637 34.00 -9.86 22.42
C GLY A 637 35.00 -8.80 21.94
N ALA A 638 34.58 -7.88 21.06
CA ALA A 638 35.47 -6.84 20.54
C ALA A 638 35.80 -5.77 21.60
N LEU A 639 34.81 -5.37 22.41
CA LEU A 639 35.04 -4.48 23.55
C LEU A 639 35.98 -5.16 24.57
N LEU A 640 35.70 -6.42 24.92
CA LEU A 640 36.50 -7.18 25.88
C LEU A 640 37.96 -7.36 25.43
N ASP A 641 38.19 -7.65 24.14
CA ASP A 641 39.53 -7.75 23.55
C ASP A 641 40.31 -6.43 23.62
N SER A 642 39.59 -5.28 23.65
CA SER A 642 40.19 -3.95 23.70
C SER A 642 40.53 -3.45 25.12
N LEU A 643 40.11 -4.16 26.17
CA LEU A 643 40.29 -3.74 27.57
C LEU A 643 41.74 -3.40 27.96
N PRO A 644 42.79 -4.14 27.53
CA PRO A 644 44.18 -3.77 27.85
C PRO A 644 44.58 -2.42 27.25
N LEU A 645 44.09 -2.10 26.05
CA LEU A 645 44.34 -0.81 25.41
C LEU A 645 43.57 0.30 26.12
N LEU A 646 42.27 0.09 26.39
CA LEU A 646 41.44 1.05 27.10
C LEU A 646 42.00 1.38 28.48
N THR A 647 42.49 0.38 29.22
CA THR A 647 43.10 0.57 30.55
C THR A 647 44.33 1.47 30.49
N ARG A 648 45.22 1.26 29.51
CA ARG A 648 46.40 2.14 29.32
C ARG A 648 46.00 3.54 28.89
N ALA A 649 45.04 3.65 27.97
CA ALA A 649 44.57 4.93 27.46
C ALA A 649 43.89 5.77 28.58
N THR A 650 43.06 5.13 29.41
CA THR A 650 42.44 5.73 30.59
C THR A 650 43.46 6.19 31.62
N ALA A 651 44.56 5.47 31.82
CA ALA A 651 45.63 5.86 32.73
C ALA A 651 46.38 7.13 32.28
N ALA A 652 46.37 7.43 30.98
CA ALA A 652 46.98 8.63 30.40
C ALA A 652 46.06 9.87 30.41
N LEU A 653 44.77 9.71 30.76
CA LEU A 653 43.84 10.83 30.88
C LEU A 653 44.07 11.61 32.20
N PRO A 654 43.69 12.90 32.26
CA PRO A 654 43.64 13.66 33.50
C PRO A 654 42.86 12.92 34.58
N ILE A 655 43.31 12.99 35.84
CA ILE A 655 42.76 12.22 36.95
C ILE A 655 41.24 12.38 37.07
N ALA A 656 40.73 13.61 36.92
CA ALA A 656 39.30 13.92 36.99
C ALA A 656 38.45 13.19 35.92
N VAL A 657 39.05 12.81 34.79
CA VAL A 657 38.37 12.12 33.67
C VAL A 657 38.68 10.62 33.69
N GLY A 658 39.92 10.23 33.95
CA GLY A 658 40.36 8.83 33.87
C GLY A 658 40.06 8.00 35.11
N ALA A 659 40.11 8.58 36.32
CA ALA A 659 39.89 7.81 37.55
C ALA A 659 38.48 7.19 37.65
N PRO A 660 37.38 7.90 37.27
CA PRO A 660 36.04 7.33 37.30
C PRO A 660 35.82 6.09 36.41
N LEU A 661 36.64 5.89 35.37
CA LEU A 661 36.48 4.78 34.43
C LEU A 661 37.11 3.47 34.92
N ARG A 662 38.02 3.53 35.90
CA ARG A 662 38.79 2.36 36.38
C ARG A 662 37.93 1.25 36.99
N PRO A 663 36.90 1.54 37.81
CA PRO A 663 36.03 0.49 38.37
C PRO A 663 35.32 -0.32 37.28
N LEU A 664 34.78 0.33 36.24
CA LEU A 664 34.13 -0.36 35.14
C LEU A 664 35.11 -1.24 34.36
N LEU A 665 36.31 -0.72 34.05
CA LEU A 665 37.35 -1.51 33.37
C LEU A 665 37.74 -2.76 34.18
N SER A 666 37.83 -2.64 35.50
CA SER A 666 38.06 -3.80 36.37
C SER A 666 36.89 -4.77 36.33
N HIS A 667 35.65 -4.28 36.39
CA HIS A 667 34.43 -5.09 36.34
C HIS A 667 34.29 -5.89 35.04
N LEU A 668 34.55 -5.22 33.90
CA LEU A 668 34.54 -5.85 32.58
C LEU A 668 35.65 -6.91 32.43
N ALA A 669 36.79 -6.72 33.09
CA ALA A 669 37.89 -7.68 33.06
C ALA A 669 37.68 -8.90 33.97
N SER A 670 36.97 -8.74 35.10
CA SER A 670 36.78 -9.81 36.10
C SER A 670 35.49 -10.61 35.93
N THR A 671 34.55 -10.16 35.10
CA THR A 671 33.22 -10.78 34.97
C THR A 671 33.08 -11.55 33.66
N PRO A 672 32.51 -12.78 33.64
CA PRO A 672 32.30 -13.53 32.41
C PRO A 672 31.33 -12.83 31.42
N PRO A 673 31.44 -13.08 30.10
CA PRO A 673 30.68 -12.32 29.08
C PRO A 673 29.14 -12.43 29.18
N MET A 674 28.62 -13.62 29.50
CA MET A 674 27.17 -13.85 29.58
C MET A 674 26.51 -13.05 30.73
N PRO A 675 27.02 -13.11 31.98
CA PRO A 675 26.58 -12.22 33.05
C PRO A 675 26.70 -10.73 32.71
N LEU A 676 27.79 -10.30 32.09
CA LEU A 676 27.99 -8.90 31.68
C LEU A 676 26.90 -8.43 30.70
N GLY A 677 26.58 -9.23 29.69
CA GLY A 677 25.53 -8.92 28.74
C GLY A 677 24.15 -8.80 29.42
N SER A 678 23.86 -9.69 30.38
CA SER A 678 22.62 -9.63 31.16
C SER A 678 22.54 -8.39 32.05
N GLU A 679 23.63 -8.02 32.72
CA GLU A 679 23.71 -6.85 33.59
C GLU A 679 23.59 -5.55 32.80
N TYR A 680 24.20 -5.50 31.60
CA TYR A 680 24.08 -4.36 30.69
C TYR A 680 22.63 -4.14 30.25
N VAL A 681 21.94 -5.21 29.83
CA VAL A 681 20.52 -5.13 29.43
C VAL A 681 19.63 -4.71 30.60
N ASP A 682 19.84 -5.28 31.80
CA ASP A 682 19.06 -4.86 32.98
C ASP A 682 19.30 -3.39 33.35
N THR A 683 20.52 -2.90 33.10
CA THR A 683 20.87 -1.49 33.33
C THR A 683 20.24 -0.57 32.29
N PHE A 684 20.40 -0.81 30.99
CA PHE A 684 20.03 0.20 29.98
C PHE A 684 18.64 0.00 29.33
N ASP A 685 18.10 -1.22 29.26
CA ASP A 685 16.89 -1.51 28.46
C ASP A 685 15.60 -1.53 29.30
N HIS A 686 15.67 -1.99 30.55
CA HIS A 686 14.46 -2.20 31.36
C HIS A 686 14.00 -0.97 32.16
N ARG A 687 14.79 0.11 32.19
CA ARG A 687 14.58 1.22 33.13
C ARG A 687 14.71 2.57 32.44
N LYS A 688 13.59 3.30 32.37
CA LYS A 688 13.46 4.60 31.70
C LYS A 688 14.49 5.66 32.15
N ARG A 689 14.89 5.67 33.42
CA ARG A 689 15.89 6.61 33.97
C ARG A 689 17.34 6.32 33.56
N PHE A 690 17.60 5.12 33.05
CA PHE A 690 18.92 4.67 32.60
C PHE A 690 19.05 4.67 31.08
N SER A 691 18.02 5.17 30.36
CA SER A 691 17.99 5.21 28.89
C SER A 691 19.20 5.95 28.31
N PRO A 692 20.01 5.32 27.44
CA PRO A 692 21.18 5.98 26.82
C PRO A 692 20.81 6.92 25.66
N TYR A 693 19.53 7.17 25.41
CA TYR A 693 19.02 7.97 24.30
C TYR A 693 18.78 9.42 24.72
N LEU A 694 19.59 10.36 24.23
CA LEU A 694 19.58 11.76 24.71
C LEU A 694 18.28 12.50 24.41
N THR A 695 17.63 12.22 23.28
CA THR A 695 16.37 12.90 22.92
C THR A 695 15.18 12.37 23.71
N TYR A 696 15.31 11.18 24.32
CA TYR A 696 14.28 10.61 25.18
C TYR A 696 14.01 11.51 26.40
N PHE A 697 15.03 12.03 27.06
CA PHE A 697 14.82 12.89 28.24
C PHE A 697 14.12 14.21 27.91
N SER A 698 14.30 14.74 26.71
CA SER A 698 13.74 16.04 26.29
C SER A 698 12.36 15.91 25.64
N HIS A 699 12.08 14.79 24.98
CA HIS A 699 10.86 14.63 24.18
C HIS A 699 10.04 13.39 24.52
N GLY A 700 10.54 12.45 25.32
CA GLY A 700 9.93 11.15 25.58
C GLY A 700 9.66 10.36 24.31
N ASP A 701 8.79 9.36 24.38
CA ASP A 701 8.32 8.62 23.19
C ASP A 701 7.17 9.35 22.49
N THR A 702 7.39 10.63 22.17
CA THR A 702 6.41 11.46 21.46
C THR A 702 6.84 11.69 20.01
N ARG A 703 5.90 12.11 19.15
CA ARG A 703 6.18 12.51 17.75
C ARG A 703 7.28 13.57 17.61
N LYS A 704 7.48 14.42 18.64
CA LYS A 704 8.55 15.44 18.65
C LYS A 704 9.95 14.82 18.68
N ARG A 705 10.10 13.59 19.22
CA ARG A 705 11.35 12.84 19.24
C ARG A 705 11.85 12.51 17.83
N GLY A 706 10.95 12.16 16.90
CA GLY A 706 11.29 11.87 15.50
C GLY A 706 12.03 13.02 14.81
N MET A 707 11.57 14.27 15.03
CA MET A 707 12.23 15.45 14.49
C MET A 707 13.60 15.72 15.12
N ALA A 708 13.77 15.43 16.41
CA ALA A 708 15.07 15.56 17.08
C ALA A 708 16.09 14.54 16.54
N LEU A 709 15.66 13.29 16.30
CA LEU A 709 16.49 12.26 15.67
C LEU A 709 16.90 12.65 14.25
N LEU A 710 15.98 13.22 13.45
CA LEU A 710 16.29 13.68 12.10
C LEU A 710 17.32 14.82 12.10
N ARG A 711 17.22 15.78 13.04
CA ARG A 711 18.20 16.86 13.18
C ARG A 711 19.61 16.34 13.47
N LEU A 712 19.73 15.34 14.35
CA LEU A 712 21.01 14.67 14.62
C LEU A 712 21.54 13.91 13.39
N LYS A 713 20.67 13.18 12.68
CA LYS A 713 21.06 12.48 11.44
C LYS A 713 21.53 13.46 10.35
N GLN A 714 20.90 14.62 10.23
CA GLN A 714 21.34 15.69 9.32
C GLN A 714 22.67 16.30 9.75
N LEU A 715 22.88 16.51 11.06
CA LEU A 715 24.16 17.00 11.59
C LEU A 715 25.31 16.05 11.23
N TYR A 716 25.11 14.74 11.42
CA TYR A 716 26.10 13.72 11.07
C TYR A 716 26.39 13.71 9.57
N ARG A 717 25.35 13.75 8.72
CA ARG A 717 25.52 13.80 7.26
C ARG A 717 26.30 15.02 6.80
N ARG A 718 26.05 16.21 7.36
CA ARG A 718 26.80 17.45 7.03
C ARG A 718 28.28 17.34 7.36
N ALA A 719 28.64 16.59 8.39
CA ALA A 719 30.03 16.29 8.76
C ALA A 719 30.63 15.11 7.95
N GLY A 720 29.90 14.53 6.99
CA GLY A 720 30.37 13.43 6.15
C GLY A 720 30.25 12.05 6.81
N TRP A 721 29.42 11.91 7.85
CA TRP A 721 29.19 10.66 8.56
C TRP A 721 27.94 9.94 8.04
N GLN A 722 28.07 8.61 7.89
CA GLN A 722 26.95 7.71 7.64
C GLN A 722 26.79 6.78 8.85
N LEU A 723 25.63 6.87 9.50
CA LEU A 723 25.22 5.97 10.57
C LEU A 723 24.62 4.71 9.94
N ASP A 724 24.94 3.54 10.50
CA ASP A 724 24.25 2.31 10.18
C ASP A 724 22.85 2.28 10.81
N ASP A 725 22.02 1.31 10.44
CA ASP A 725 20.68 1.17 11.01
C ASP A 725 20.68 0.38 12.34
N ALA A 726 21.86 0.08 12.91
CA ALA A 726 21.97 -0.76 14.11
C ALA A 726 21.78 0.04 15.41
N GLU A 727 22.14 1.33 15.43
CA GLU A 727 21.94 2.22 16.59
C GLU A 727 21.29 3.55 16.18
N LEU A 728 20.47 4.11 17.08
CA LEU A 728 19.83 5.41 16.84
C LEU A 728 20.82 6.58 16.94
N PRO A 729 20.60 7.67 16.17
CA PRO A 729 21.53 8.80 16.12
C PRO A 729 21.64 9.58 17.44
N ASP A 730 20.75 9.37 18.41
CA ASP A 730 20.79 10.03 19.72
C ASP A 730 21.34 9.15 20.84
N HIS A 731 21.80 7.95 20.54
CA HIS A 731 22.45 7.09 21.53
C HIS A 731 23.75 7.75 22.00
N LEU A 732 23.96 7.89 23.32
CA LEU A 732 25.09 8.65 23.88
C LEU A 732 26.45 8.13 23.39
N ALA A 733 26.61 6.81 23.19
CA ALA A 733 27.85 6.25 22.62
C ALA A 733 28.13 6.76 21.20
N VAL A 734 27.10 6.89 20.36
CA VAL A 734 27.19 7.43 18.99
C VAL A 734 27.54 8.91 19.02
N VAL A 735 26.88 9.67 19.90
CA VAL A 735 27.14 11.11 20.08
C VAL A 735 28.58 11.36 20.56
N LEU A 736 29.10 10.53 21.46
CA LEU A 736 30.48 10.62 21.95
C LEU A 736 31.51 10.22 20.88
N GLU A 737 31.22 9.21 20.05
CA GLU A 737 32.09 8.84 18.91
C GLU A 737 32.14 9.98 17.88
N PHE A 738 30.98 10.57 17.58
CA PHE A 738 30.90 11.77 16.76
C PHE A 738 31.71 12.92 17.39
N ALA A 739 31.53 13.20 18.69
CA ALA A 739 32.25 14.26 19.40
C ALA A 739 33.76 14.05 19.44
N ALA A 740 34.24 12.81 19.51
CA ALA A 740 35.67 12.51 19.46
C ALA A 740 36.32 12.96 18.14
N THR A 741 35.56 12.98 17.06
CA THR A 741 36.05 13.31 15.71
C THR A 741 35.69 14.72 15.24
N GLU A 742 34.54 15.24 15.66
CA GLU A 742 34.02 16.57 15.35
C GLU A 742 33.78 17.35 16.66
N PRO A 743 34.85 17.77 17.37
CA PRO A 743 34.79 18.18 18.77
C PRO A 743 33.90 19.37 19.06
N ASP A 744 33.87 20.38 18.18
CA ASP A 744 33.05 21.58 18.40
C ASP A 744 31.57 21.30 18.18
N ALA A 745 31.23 20.47 17.18
CA ALA A 745 29.85 20.08 16.92
C ALA A 745 29.33 19.12 17.99
N GLY A 746 30.14 18.13 18.38
CA GLY A 746 29.79 17.19 19.43
C GLY A 746 29.65 17.84 20.81
N LEU A 747 30.52 18.81 21.15
CA LEU A 747 30.40 19.56 22.40
C LEU A 747 29.07 20.30 22.50
N ARG A 748 28.61 20.91 21.40
CA ARG A 748 27.28 21.56 21.36
C ARG A 748 26.17 20.56 21.63
N VAL A 749 26.14 19.43 20.93
CA VAL A 749 25.11 18.39 21.14
C VAL A 749 25.11 17.87 22.58
N LEU A 750 26.28 17.58 23.15
CA LEU A 750 26.40 17.11 24.53
C LEU A 750 25.95 18.16 25.56
N THR A 751 26.14 19.44 25.25
CA THR A 751 25.71 20.56 26.11
C THR A 751 24.20 20.81 25.97
N ASP A 752 23.65 20.77 24.76
CA ASP A 752 22.22 20.92 24.49
C ASP A 752 21.38 19.81 25.19
N HIS A 753 21.98 18.62 25.35
CA HIS A 753 21.38 17.48 26.04
C HIS A 753 21.95 17.24 27.45
N ARG A 754 22.61 18.24 28.05
CA ARG A 754 23.30 18.13 29.34
C ARG A 754 22.41 17.60 30.46
N ALA A 755 21.16 18.06 30.50
CA ALA A 755 20.23 17.67 31.56
C ALA A 755 19.92 16.16 31.55
N GLY A 756 19.76 15.54 30.37
CA GLY A 756 19.54 14.10 30.25
C GLY A 756 20.76 13.28 30.71
N VAL A 757 21.97 13.75 30.36
CA VAL A 757 23.23 13.13 30.79
C VAL A 757 23.36 13.13 32.32
N GLU A 758 23.03 14.24 32.99
CA GLU A 758 23.13 14.34 34.45
C GLU A 758 22.01 13.57 35.18
N VAL A 759 20.80 13.49 34.62
CA VAL A 759 19.73 12.64 35.15
C VAL A 759 20.16 11.17 35.13
N MET A 760 20.67 10.69 33.99
CA MET A 760 21.18 9.32 33.87
C MET A 760 22.36 9.07 34.81
N ARG A 761 23.28 10.02 34.91
CA ARG A 761 24.42 9.97 35.85
C ARG A 761 23.97 9.83 37.31
N ALA A 762 23.04 10.67 37.75
CA ALA A 762 22.54 10.64 39.12
C ALA A 762 21.82 9.31 39.41
N ALA A 763 20.99 8.85 38.47
CA ALA A 763 20.25 7.61 38.62
C ALA A 763 21.17 6.37 38.65
N LEU A 764 22.19 6.31 37.79
CA LEU A 764 23.16 5.20 37.79
C LEU A 764 24.01 5.18 39.07
N ARG A 765 24.35 6.35 39.62
CA ARG A 765 25.04 6.48 40.91
C ARG A 765 24.19 6.00 42.07
N GLU A 766 22.93 6.43 42.14
CA GLU A 766 21.97 6.00 43.16
C GLU A 766 21.77 4.48 43.15
N TYR A 767 21.74 3.87 41.96
CA TYR A 767 21.61 2.43 41.79
C TYR A 767 22.90 1.64 42.05
N GLY A 768 24.06 2.30 42.12
CA GLY A 768 25.35 1.64 42.28
C GLY A 768 25.83 0.90 41.03
N SER A 769 25.42 1.33 39.83
CA SER A 769 25.79 0.68 38.57
C SER A 769 27.30 0.85 38.26
N PRO A 770 28.01 -0.19 37.78
CA PRO A 770 29.39 -0.07 37.31
C PRO A 770 29.59 1.00 36.22
N TRP A 771 28.55 1.28 35.41
CA TRP A 771 28.59 2.28 34.34
C TRP A 771 28.47 3.73 34.83
N ALA A 772 28.14 3.97 36.10
CA ALA A 772 28.06 5.33 36.67
C ALA A 772 29.36 6.12 36.48
N GLY A 773 30.51 5.45 36.57
CA GLY A 773 31.83 6.03 36.35
C GLY A 773 32.06 6.58 34.94
N VAL A 774 31.37 6.06 33.93
CA VAL A 774 31.46 6.58 32.56
C VAL A 774 30.79 7.95 32.46
N LEU A 775 29.65 8.13 33.10
CA LEU A 775 28.93 9.39 33.10
C LEU A 775 29.62 10.45 33.97
N ASP A 776 30.30 10.03 35.03
CA ASP A 776 31.21 10.89 35.79
C ASP A 776 32.36 11.41 34.92
N SER A 777 32.95 10.52 34.14
CA SER A 777 34.00 10.87 33.18
C SER A 777 33.48 11.81 32.09
N VAL A 778 32.32 11.53 31.50
CA VAL A 778 31.68 12.41 30.49
C VAL A 778 31.40 13.78 31.09
N SER A 779 30.81 13.86 32.28
CA SER A 779 30.54 15.13 32.96
C SER A 779 31.81 15.95 33.22
N ALA A 780 32.94 15.30 33.53
CA ALA A 780 34.21 15.99 33.75
C ALA A 780 34.81 16.60 32.47
N THR A 781 34.34 16.18 31.29
CA THR A 781 34.76 16.74 29.98
C THR A 781 33.94 17.95 29.52
N LEU A 782 32.79 18.20 30.17
CA LEU A 782 31.82 19.22 29.82
C LEU A 782 31.95 20.46 30.72
N PRO A 783 31.44 21.64 30.30
CA PRO A 783 31.42 22.83 31.14
C PRO A 783 30.68 22.59 32.48
N PRO A 784 31.03 23.34 33.54
CA PRO A 784 30.29 23.30 34.80
C PRO A 784 28.81 23.60 34.58
N LEU A 785 27.94 22.96 35.36
CA LEU A 785 26.50 23.20 35.27
C LEU A 785 26.18 24.65 35.65
N GLY A 786 25.52 25.36 34.73
CA GLY A 786 24.96 26.69 34.97
C GLY A 786 23.54 26.62 35.56
N GLY A 787 22.94 27.79 35.82
CA GLY A 787 21.61 27.90 36.43
C GLY A 787 20.50 27.21 35.63
N THR A 788 20.43 27.46 34.31
CA THR A 788 19.40 26.88 33.44
C THR A 788 19.48 25.35 33.33
N ASP A 789 20.68 24.79 33.35
CA ASP A 789 20.89 23.34 33.28
C ASP A 789 20.52 22.66 34.60
N SER A 790 20.86 23.28 35.73
CA SER A 790 20.55 22.76 37.06
C SER A 790 19.02 22.71 37.30
N GLU A 791 18.30 23.73 36.84
CA GLU A 791 16.83 23.76 36.87
C GLU A 791 16.21 22.71 35.94
N ALA A 792 16.77 22.50 34.75
CA ALA A 792 16.30 21.48 33.81
C ALA A 792 16.51 20.06 34.36
N VAL A 793 17.64 19.80 35.03
CA VAL A 793 17.91 18.52 35.72
C VAL A 793 16.90 18.29 36.84
N ALA A 794 16.70 19.27 37.73
CA ALA A 794 15.75 19.16 38.83
C ALA A 794 14.32 18.89 38.33
N ARG A 795 13.92 19.57 37.25
CA ARG A 795 12.60 19.38 36.61
C ARG A 795 12.44 17.97 36.04
N LEU A 796 13.45 17.46 35.33
CA LEU A 796 13.41 16.11 34.75
C LEU A 796 13.41 15.01 35.80
N ILE A 797 14.11 15.19 36.92
CA ILE A 797 14.07 14.25 38.05
C ILE A 797 12.65 14.21 38.67
N ALA A 798 12.00 15.37 38.81
CA ALA A 798 10.68 15.48 39.43
C ALA A 798 9.54 15.00 38.51
N ALA A 799 9.54 15.41 37.24
CA ALA A 799 8.44 15.15 36.30
C ALA A 799 8.64 13.91 35.42
N GLY A 800 9.88 13.42 35.28
CA GLY A 800 10.24 12.43 34.27
C GLY A 800 10.20 13.01 32.84
N PRO A 801 10.58 12.20 31.83
CA PRO A 801 10.44 12.59 30.43
C PRO A 801 8.96 12.79 30.03
N PRO A 802 8.65 13.68 29.07
CA PRO A 802 7.27 13.90 28.61
C PRO A 802 6.59 12.61 28.12
N GLY A 803 5.32 12.37 28.49
CA GLY A 803 4.50 11.26 27.97
C GLY A 803 3.61 11.69 26.79
N GLU A 804 3.20 10.75 25.94
CA GLU A 804 2.16 10.97 24.93
C GLU A 804 0.79 10.56 25.53
N GLU A 805 -0.16 11.49 25.60
CA GLU A 805 -1.53 11.26 26.11
C GLU A 805 -2.53 10.91 24.99
N VAL A 806 -2.06 10.81 23.74
CA VAL A 806 -2.93 10.56 22.57
C VAL A 806 -3.29 9.08 22.51
N GLY A 807 -4.56 8.75 22.78
CA GLY A 807 -5.10 7.39 22.73
C GLY A 807 -5.22 6.68 24.08
N THR A 808 -4.90 7.37 25.19
CA THR A 808 -5.10 6.85 26.56
C THR A 808 -6.39 7.34 27.22
N GLU A 809 -7.18 8.19 26.54
CA GLU A 809 -8.53 8.48 26.96
C GLU A 809 -9.38 7.20 26.88
N PRO A 810 -10.08 6.80 27.96
CA PRO A 810 -10.96 5.65 27.90
C PRO A 810 -12.01 5.92 26.83
N PHE A 811 -12.12 5.00 25.87
CA PHE A 811 -13.27 4.91 24.98
C PHE A 811 -14.53 5.09 25.83
N ALA A 812 -15.30 6.14 25.56
CA ALA A 812 -16.59 6.33 26.21
C ALA A 812 -17.38 5.02 26.14
N PRO A 813 -17.93 4.51 27.26
CA PRO A 813 -18.66 3.25 27.25
C PRO A 813 -19.84 3.35 26.27
N PRO A 814 -20.15 2.27 25.53
CA PRO A 814 -21.24 2.27 24.57
C PRO A 814 -22.59 2.32 25.30
N THR A 815 -23.17 3.49 25.50
CA THR A 815 -24.51 3.65 26.08
C THR A 815 -25.65 3.33 25.11
N TYR A 816 -25.39 2.66 23.99
CA TYR A 816 -26.42 2.25 23.04
C TYR A 816 -26.18 0.81 22.56
N MET A 817 -26.45 -0.14 23.45
CA MET A 817 -26.94 -1.46 23.02
C MET A 817 -28.37 -1.60 23.54
N PRO A 818 -29.39 -1.76 22.68
CA PRO A 818 -30.72 -2.11 23.13
C PRO A 818 -30.67 -3.49 23.80
N THR A 819 -31.26 -3.57 24.99
CA THR A 819 -31.35 -4.76 25.83
C THR A 819 -31.90 -5.95 25.02
N PRO A 820 -31.26 -7.13 25.07
CA PRO A 820 -31.82 -8.31 24.42
C PRO A 820 -33.16 -8.66 25.08
N ILE A 821 -34.22 -8.70 24.28
CA ILE A 821 -35.53 -9.21 24.69
C ILE A 821 -35.37 -10.71 24.95
N GLY A 822 -35.15 -11.07 26.21
CA GLY A 822 -35.15 -12.44 26.68
C GLY A 822 -36.56 -13.00 26.64
N GLY A 823 -36.80 -13.93 25.70
CA GLY A 823 -37.97 -14.81 25.76
C GLY A 823 -37.89 -15.69 27.01
N ARG A 824 -38.93 -15.61 27.85
CA ARG A 824 -39.21 -16.67 28.83
C ARG A 824 -39.79 -17.87 28.08
N ARG A 825 -39.39 -19.05 28.57
CA ARG A 825 -39.81 -20.44 28.25
C ARG A 825 -41.00 -20.62 27.32
#